data_AF-T1GHA0-F1
#
_entry.id   AF-T1GHA0-F1
#
_cell.length_a   1.000
_cell.length_b   1.000
_cell.length_c   1.000
_cell.angle_alpha   90.00
_cell.angle_beta   90.00
_cell.angle_gamma   90.00
#
_symmetry.space_group_name_H-M   'P 1'
#
loop_
_entity.id
_entity.type
_entity.pdbx_description
1 polymer ?
#
loop_
_entity_poly.entity_id
_entity_poly.type
_entity_poly.pdbx_seq_one_letter_code
_entity_poly.pdbx_strand_id
1 'polypeptide(L)'
;MNYEFKHRVNVILHGDANDYVGKGLCGGKICILPPETSTFESHLNTIVGNVCLYGATSGRAFIRGIAAERFCVRNSGVTAVVEGVGDHGCEYMTAGLVVILGLTGRNFAAGMSGGIAYVFDIDGSFKPKVNAESVELLPLESEKDIKTVKDLLCEFIKETKSIIAKEIYDNWCDYQSKFIKVFPYEYQKALKEMVVNVEAPIIENSIKDIEESIRDMDLEKKQADKILDKNRGFIKYKRESDIYRDAKERQNDWNEVYNFKHVRKNLKMQAARCMECGVPFCQSNVHGCPLEFTGRVCPAPCEGSCVLGISEPAVTIKNIECAIIDHAFEQGWIKPEIPAHRSGKHVAIIGSGPSGLAAAQQLNKAGHKVLVFERNDRIGGLLQYGIPTMKLSKDVVKRRVDLMEAEGIEFKTNVHVGKDIKAEMLLNDFDAVLITTGSTWPRDLPLANRNLNGIHFAMEFLEAQQKSQLIGNNTPISAKDKDVIIIGGGDTGCDCIATSLRQGAKTITSFEILPEPPAKRAYDNPWPQWPRVFRVDYGHEEVKVKHGHDPRKYVTTTKEFVGDSSGNIVGVNTILVDWTKGPKGEWIMKEISGPEKTVPNELNLELDNRGNIKNCIGNYGTSNKKVFAAGDCRRGQSLVVWAITEGRQAARQIDDYLLNKESILPGPGGIRGGGD
;
A
#
# COMPACT_ATOMS: atom_id res chain seq x y z
N MET A 1 20.24 27.22 0.26
CA MET A 1 20.44 26.22 1.34
C MET A 1 21.01 24.96 0.72
N ASN A 2 22.30 24.68 0.94
CA ASN A 2 22.97 23.48 0.44
C ASN A 2 22.63 22.31 1.37
N TYR A 3 21.69 21.44 0.98
CA TYR A 3 21.40 20.20 1.68
C TYR A 3 22.34 19.10 1.16
N GLU A 4 23.40 18.79 1.91
CA GLU A 4 24.20 17.59 1.69
C GLU A 4 23.40 16.34 2.10
N PHE A 5 22.91 15.60 1.11
CA PHE A 5 22.33 14.26 1.28
C PHE A 5 23.37 13.33 1.93
N LYS A 6 23.21 13.02 3.23
CA LYS A 6 24.17 12.23 4.02
C LYS A 6 24.29 10.76 3.62
N HIS A 7 23.36 10.17 2.87
CA HIS A 7 23.42 8.76 2.45
C HIS A 7 23.13 8.64 0.94
N ARG A 8 24.19 8.54 0.12
CA ARG A 8 24.10 8.30 -1.32
C ARG A 8 24.57 6.88 -1.62
N VAL A 9 23.74 6.08 -2.29
CA VAL A 9 24.13 4.74 -2.76
C VAL A 9 24.85 4.89 -4.09
N ASN A 10 26.08 4.39 -4.15
CA ASN A 10 26.84 4.29 -5.39
C ASN A 10 26.96 2.81 -5.75
N VAL A 11 26.50 2.44 -6.94
CA VAL A 11 26.55 1.07 -7.46
C VAL A 11 27.46 1.06 -8.68
N ILE A 12 28.41 0.13 -8.69
CA ILE A 12 29.22 -0.19 -9.87
C ILE A 12 28.95 -1.66 -10.18
N LEU A 13 28.41 -1.93 -11.36
CA LEU A 13 28.11 -3.26 -11.85
C LEU A 13 29.04 -3.60 -13.01
N HIS A 14 29.74 -4.73 -12.88
CA HIS A 14 30.50 -5.36 -13.95
C HIS A 14 29.68 -6.52 -14.51
N GLY A 15 28.94 -6.30 -15.59
CA GLY A 15 27.95 -7.25 -16.10
C GLY A 15 26.77 -6.56 -16.78
N ASP A 16 25.75 -7.37 -17.06
CA ASP A 16 24.50 -6.89 -17.63
C ASP A 16 23.48 -6.60 -16.54
N ALA A 17 22.61 -5.63 -16.80
CA ALA A 17 21.56 -5.21 -15.89
C ALA A 17 20.19 -5.40 -16.54
N ASN A 18 19.25 -5.98 -15.81
CA ASN A 18 17.91 -6.28 -16.32
C ASN A 18 17.03 -5.01 -16.41
N ASP A 19 15.77 -5.17 -16.75
CA ASP A 19 14.80 -4.07 -16.86
C ASP A 19 14.70 -3.24 -15.57
N TYR A 20 14.30 -1.97 -15.70
CA TYR A 20 14.04 -1.01 -14.61
C TYR A 20 15.25 -0.57 -13.78
N VAL A 21 16.46 -0.77 -14.27
CA VAL A 21 17.68 -0.23 -13.65
C VAL A 21 17.55 1.27 -13.40
N GLY A 22 17.81 1.68 -12.16
CA GLY A 22 17.75 3.09 -11.76
C GLY A 22 16.34 3.69 -11.78
N LYS A 23 15.28 2.89 -11.83
CA LYS A 23 13.90 3.36 -11.66
C LYS A 23 13.75 4.10 -10.33
N GLY A 24 13.25 5.34 -10.38
CA GLY A 24 13.08 6.18 -9.20
C GLY A 24 14.40 6.59 -8.53
N LEU A 25 15.53 6.58 -9.25
CA LEU A 25 16.81 7.05 -8.72
C LEU A 25 16.66 8.49 -8.19
N CYS A 26 16.94 8.69 -6.91
CA CYS A 26 16.73 9.94 -6.18
C CYS A 26 18.01 10.39 -5.44
N GLY A 27 19.15 10.27 -6.12
CA GLY A 27 20.50 10.59 -5.62
C GLY A 27 21.49 9.46 -5.89
N GLY A 28 22.77 9.68 -5.57
CA GLY A 28 23.81 8.67 -5.78
C GLY A 28 24.23 8.49 -7.24
N LYS A 29 24.90 7.36 -7.52
CA LYS A 29 25.50 7.07 -8.83
C LYS A 29 25.34 5.59 -9.19
N ILE A 30 24.95 5.31 -10.43
CA ILE A 30 24.94 3.96 -11.00
C ILE A 30 25.94 3.92 -12.15
N CYS A 31 26.92 3.03 -12.10
CA CYS A 31 27.83 2.75 -13.21
C CYS A 31 27.63 1.30 -13.66
N ILE A 32 27.39 1.07 -14.94
CA ILE A 32 27.26 -0.26 -15.53
C ILE A 32 28.28 -0.39 -16.64
N LEU A 33 29.10 -1.42 -16.55
CA LEU A 33 30.14 -1.70 -17.51
C LEU A 33 30.25 -3.20 -17.76
N PRO A 34 30.60 -3.62 -18.98
CA PRO A 34 30.93 -5.01 -19.28
C PRO A 34 32.04 -5.53 -18.35
N PRO A 35 32.03 -6.84 -18.02
CA PRO A 35 33.13 -7.50 -17.33
C PRO A 35 34.47 -7.25 -18.04
N GLU A 36 35.57 -7.15 -17.29
CA GLU A 36 36.90 -6.87 -17.89
C GLU A 36 37.37 -7.96 -18.87
N THR A 37 36.80 -9.16 -18.76
CA THR A 37 37.07 -10.31 -19.65
C THR A 37 36.20 -10.34 -20.92
N SER A 38 35.35 -9.34 -21.13
CA SER A 38 34.44 -9.32 -22.29
C SER A 38 35.21 -9.13 -23.59
N THR A 39 34.88 -9.90 -24.61
CA THR A 39 35.49 -9.83 -25.94
C THR A 39 34.68 -9.01 -26.95
N PHE A 40 33.46 -8.60 -26.60
CA PHE A 40 32.57 -7.84 -27.48
C PHE A 40 32.74 -6.33 -27.34
N GLU A 41 32.40 -5.60 -28.40
CA GLU A 41 32.41 -4.14 -28.40
C GLU A 41 31.15 -3.59 -27.72
N SER A 42 31.33 -2.85 -26.63
CA SER A 42 30.21 -2.43 -25.77
C SER A 42 29.18 -1.55 -26.47
N HIS A 43 29.63 -0.66 -27.34
CA HIS A 43 28.77 0.27 -28.09
C HIS A 43 27.92 -0.41 -29.17
N LEU A 44 28.09 -1.72 -29.41
CA LEU A 44 27.29 -2.53 -30.33
C LEU A 44 26.38 -3.53 -29.61
N ASN A 45 26.43 -3.60 -28.27
CA ASN A 45 25.78 -4.65 -27.49
C ASN A 45 24.89 -4.05 -26.40
N THR A 46 23.69 -4.62 -26.27
CA THR A 46 22.75 -4.25 -25.21
C THR A 46 23.18 -4.87 -23.89
N ILE A 47 23.46 -4.02 -22.89
CA ILE A 47 23.89 -4.46 -21.55
C ILE A 47 22.94 -3.97 -20.44
N VAL A 48 21.98 -3.11 -20.78
CA VAL A 48 20.93 -2.67 -19.87
C VAL A 48 19.56 -2.93 -20.50
N GLY A 49 18.69 -3.60 -19.75
CA GLY A 49 17.32 -3.90 -20.13
C GLY A 49 16.42 -2.67 -20.29
N ASN A 50 15.15 -2.93 -20.55
CA ASN A 50 14.14 -1.92 -20.84
C ASN A 50 13.78 -1.07 -19.61
N VAL A 51 13.26 0.12 -19.89
CA VAL A 51 12.69 1.03 -18.88
C VAL A 51 13.72 1.51 -17.86
N CYS A 52 14.95 1.76 -18.34
CA CYS A 52 16.05 2.28 -17.54
C CYS A 52 15.81 3.75 -17.15
N LEU A 53 16.10 4.08 -15.89
CA LEU A 53 15.97 5.41 -15.29
C LEU A 53 14.54 5.98 -15.31
N TYR A 54 13.55 5.09 -15.25
CA TYR A 54 12.15 5.52 -15.28
C TYR A 54 11.75 6.31 -14.04
N GLY A 55 11.25 7.53 -14.24
CA GLY A 55 10.81 8.40 -13.15
C GLY A 55 11.92 8.80 -12.17
N ALA A 56 13.17 8.76 -12.63
CA ALA A 56 14.31 9.15 -11.81
C ALA A 56 14.35 10.68 -11.61
N THR A 57 14.61 11.14 -10.38
CA THR A 57 14.43 12.54 -9.96
C THR A 57 15.74 13.25 -9.65
N SER A 58 16.81 12.54 -9.32
CA SER A 58 18.17 13.10 -9.16
C SER A 58 19.22 11.99 -9.11
N GLY A 59 20.49 12.32 -9.35
CA GLY A 59 21.61 11.36 -9.33
C GLY A 59 22.34 11.27 -10.66
N ARG A 60 23.26 10.30 -10.76
CA ARG A 60 24.08 10.06 -11.95
C ARG A 60 23.97 8.62 -12.45
N ALA A 61 23.98 8.42 -13.76
CA ALA A 61 23.97 7.09 -14.37
C ALA A 61 24.94 7.02 -15.56
N PHE A 62 25.89 6.09 -15.51
CA PHE A 62 26.92 5.91 -16.54
C PHE A 62 26.89 4.48 -17.05
N ILE A 63 26.56 4.29 -18.32
CA ILE A 63 26.37 2.96 -18.93
C ILE A 63 27.31 2.81 -20.13
N ARG A 64 28.31 1.93 -20.01
CA ARG A 64 29.25 1.60 -21.09
C ARG A 64 28.70 0.47 -21.96
N GLY A 65 27.64 0.77 -22.68
CA GLY A 65 27.02 -0.10 -23.69
C GLY A 65 25.65 0.43 -24.12
N ILE A 66 24.89 -0.37 -24.86
CA ILE A 66 23.55 0.01 -25.33
C ILE A 66 22.51 -0.26 -24.23
N ALA A 67 21.65 0.71 -23.96
CA ALA A 67 20.38 0.47 -23.28
C ALA A 67 19.35 -0.02 -24.31
N ALA A 68 18.50 -0.98 -23.91
CA ALA A 68 17.46 -1.54 -24.75
C ALA A 68 16.42 -0.48 -25.20
N GLU A 69 15.19 -0.87 -25.51
CA GLU A 69 14.21 -0.01 -26.16
C GLU A 69 13.83 1.24 -25.37
N ARG A 70 13.86 1.24 -24.03
CA ARG A 70 13.37 2.37 -23.21
C ARG A 70 14.45 2.90 -22.26
N PHE A 71 14.92 4.11 -22.49
CA PHE A 71 15.98 4.75 -21.70
C PHE A 71 15.62 6.19 -21.31
N CYS A 72 15.81 6.56 -20.05
CA CYS A 72 15.49 7.88 -19.50
C CYS A 72 14.03 8.31 -19.73
N VAL A 73 13.12 7.34 -19.74
CA VAL A 73 11.68 7.60 -19.86
C VAL A 73 11.19 8.29 -18.58
N ARG A 74 10.54 9.45 -18.67
CA ARG A 74 10.16 10.28 -17.51
C ARG A 74 11.33 10.65 -16.60
N ASN A 75 12.54 10.78 -17.15
CA ASN A 75 13.63 11.38 -16.40
C ASN A 75 13.21 12.79 -15.96
N SER A 76 13.35 13.06 -14.66
CA SER A 76 12.92 14.29 -13.98
C SER A 76 14.09 14.97 -13.25
N GLY A 77 15.34 14.53 -13.49
CA GLY A 77 16.49 15.20 -12.89
C GLY A 77 17.80 14.41 -12.82
N VAL A 78 17.86 13.18 -13.34
CA VAL A 78 19.12 12.43 -13.44
C VAL A 78 19.99 12.97 -14.57
N THR A 79 21.29 12.99 -14.32
CA THR A 79 22.33 13.16 -15.35
C THR A 79 22.82 11.80 -15.81
N ALA A 80 22.62 11.45 -17.09
CA ALA A 80 22.97 10.14 -17.64
C ALA A 80 23.89 10.23 -18.86
N VAL A 81 24.83 9.30 -18.98
CA VAL A 81 25.69 9.11 -20.17
C VAL A 81 25.65 7.63 -20.58
N VAL A 82 25.40 7.37 -21.87
CA VAL A 82 25.25 6.01 -22.41
C VAL A 82 25.84 5.90 -23.83
N GLU A 83 26.34 4.72 -24.21
CA GLU A 83 26.95 4.48 -25.52
C GLU A 83 25.93 4.25 -26.65
N GLY A 84 24.66 3.95 -26.32
CA GLY A 84 23.58 3.86 -27.29
C GLY A 84 22.23 3.56 -26.64
N VAL A 85 21.16 3.75 -27.39
CA VAL A 85 19.77 3.53 -26.92
C VAL A 85 18.91 2.95 -28.04
N GLY A 86 17.94 2.11 -27.69
CA GLY A 86 16.89 1.65 -28.62
C GLY A 86 15.87 2.74 -28.98
N ASP A 87 14.65 2.33 -29.35
CA ASP A 87 13.65 3.22 -29.95
C ASP A 87 13.24 4.39 -29.02
N HIS A 88 12.84 4.12 -27.79
CA HIS A 88 12.21 5.09 -26.89
C HIS A 88 13.20 5.79 -25.93
N GLY A 89 14.15 6.54 -26.49
CA GLY A 89 15.05 7.41 -25.72
C GLY A 89 14.38 8.72 -25.27
N CYS A 90 14.51 9.08 -24.00
CA CYS A 90 14.04 10.35 -23.40
C CYS A 90 12.53 10.63 -23.55
N GLU A 91 11.72 9.59 -23.67
CA GLU A 91 10.25 9.71 -23.77
C GLU A 91 9.66 10.33 -22.48
N TYR A 92 8.77 11.32 -22.60
CA TYR A 92 8.16 12.04 -21.47
C TYR A 92 9.15 12.64 -20.45
N MET A 93 10.40 12.90 -20.86
CA MET A 93 11.40 13.52 -20.00
C MET A 93 10.99 14.97 -19.67
N THR A 94 11.03 15.31 -18.37
CA THR A 94 10.56 16.60 -17.84
C THR A 94 11.68 17.43 -17.22
N ALA A 95 12.81 16.79 -16.87
CA ALA A 95 14.02 17.43 -16.37
C ALA A 95 15.21 16.45 -16.45
N GLY A 96 16.41 16.94 -16.13
CA GLY A 96 17.65 16.14 -16.18
C GLY A 96 18.47 16.40 -17.45
N LEU A 97 19.56 15.66 -17.57
CA LEU A 97 20.56 15.84 -18.61
C LEU A 97 21.02 14.50 -19.15
N VAL A 98 20.95 14.29 -20.46
CA VAL A 98 21.30 12.99 -21.06
C VAL A 98 22.32 13.19 -22.17
N VAL A 99 23.38 12.39 -22.19
CA VAL A 99 24.36 12.34 -23.29
C VAL A 99 24.36 10.94 -23.88
N ILE A 100 24.18 10.83 -25.20
CA ILE A 100 24.18 9.56 -25.94
C ILE A 100 25.31 9.60 -26.95
N LEU A 101 26.22 8.62 -26.85
CA LEU A 101 27.47 8.59 -27.62
C LEU A 101 27.41 7.70 -28.86
N GLY A 102 26.26 7.07 -29.13
CA GLY A 102 26.13 6.19 -30.29
C GLY A 102 24.71 6.01 -30.78
N LEU A 103 24.41 4.82 -31.29
CA LEU A 103 23.16 4.58 -32.03
C LEU A 103 21.93 4.91 -31.19
N THR A 104 20.96 5.47 -31.88
CA THR A 104 19.64 5.82 -31.36
C THR A 104 18.57 5.14 -32.22
N GLY A 105 17.50 4.67 -31.58
CA GLY A 105 16.31 4.17 -32.27
C GLY A 105 15.26 5.26 -32.54
N ARG A 106 14.12 4.83 -33.09
CA ARG A 106 12.99 5.67 -33.53
C ARG A 106 12.11 6.09 -32.36
N ASN A 107 11.38 7.20 -32.49
CA ASN A 107 10.47 7.74 -31.46
C ASN A 107 11.21 8.38 -30.27
N PHE A 108 12.40 8.90 -30.54
CA PHE A 108 13.19 9.64 -29.56
C PHE A 108 12.47 10.93 -29.13
N ALA A 109 12.57 11.26 -27.85
CA ALA A 109 12.01 12.48 -27.22
C ALA A 109 10.48 12.67 -27.35
N ALA A 110 9.74 11.60 -27.62
CA ALA A 110 8.28 11.68 -27.69
C ALA A 110 7.68 12.17 -26.36
N GLY A 111 6.92 13.27 -26.42
CA GLY A 111 6.30 13.88 -25.26
C GLY A 111 7.28 14.51 -24.26
N MET A 112 8.53 14.76 -24.67
CA MET A 112 9.53 15.45 -23.85
C MET A 112 9.13 16.92 -23.65
N SER A 113 9.01 17.36 -22.39
CA SER A 113 8.63 18.73 -22.03
C SER A 113 9.73 19.52 -21.32
N GLY A 114 10.75 18.84 -20.81
CA GLY A 114 11.88 19.50 -20.16
C GLY A 114 13.13 18.66 -20.05
N GLY A 115 14.20 19.28 -19.50
CA GLY A 115 15.55 18.73 -19.55
C GLY A 115 16.22 18.89 -20.92
N ILE A 116 17.44 18.37 -21.06
CA ILE A 116 18.24 18.48 -22.29
C ILE A 116 18.87 17.12 -22.61
N ALA A 117 18.83 16.71 -23.87
CA ALA A 117 19.62 15.58 -24.36
C ALA A 117 20.65 16.06 -25.41
N TYR A 118 21.86 15.52 -25.34
CA TYR A 118 22.91 15.69 -26.33
C TYR A 118 23.17 14.35 -27.00
N VAL A 119 23.02 14.29 -28.31
CA VAL A 119 23.16 13.05 -29.08
C VAL A 119 24.30 13.21 -30.07
N PHE A 120 25.26 12.30 -30.02
CA PHE A 120 26.31 12.19 -31.03
C PHE A 120 25.74 11.46 -32.25
N ASP A 121 25.47 12.20 -33.33
CA ASP A 121 24.86 11.66 -34.55
C ASP A 121 25.95 11.03 -35.44
N ILE A 122 26.27 9.77 -35.18
CA ILE A 122 27.36 9.04 -35.83
C ILE A 122 27.20 9.00 -37.36
N ASP A 123 25.99 8.70 -37.82
CA ASP A 123 25.68 8.36 -39.22
C ASP A 123 24.78 9.40 -39.91
N GLY A 124 24.43 10.50 -39.22
CA GLY A 124 23.53 11.53 -39.74
C GLY A 124 22.06 11.10 -39.79
N SER A 125 21.71 9.95 -39.18
CA SER A 125 20.36 9.38 -39.22
C SER A 125 19.49 9.77 -38.03
N PHE A 126 19.98 10.60 -37.10
CA PHE A 126 19.22 10.91 -35.88
C PHE A 126 17.94 11.70 -36.14
N LYS A 127 17.99 12.74 -36.99
CA LYS A 127 16.86 13.65 -37.25
C LYS A 127 15.52 12.93 -37.57
N PRO A 128 15.43 11.96 -38.50
CA PRO A 128 14.17 11.27 -38.80
C PRO A 128 13.66 10.36 -37.68
N LYS A 129 14.47 10.08 -36.64
CA LYS A 129 14.11 9.22 -35.51
C LYS A 129 13.46 9.99 -34.36
N VAL A 130 13.50 11.32 -34.39
CA VAL A 130 13.00 12.19 -33.32
C VAL A 130 11.54 12.55 -33.53
N ASN A 131 10.76 12.52 -32.45
CA ASN A 131 9.43 13.13 -32.45
C ASN A 131 9.56 14.65 -32.34
N ALA A 132 9.49 15.33 -33.48
CA ALA A 132 9.69 16.77 -33.58
C ALA A 132 8.52 17.62 -33.06
N GLU A 133 7.39 17.03 -32.63
CA GLU A 133 6.22 17.79 -32.17
C GLU A 133 6.51 18.60 -30.90
N SER A 134 7.35 18.06 -30.01
CA SER A 134 7.62 18.65 -28.69
C SER A 134 9.02 19.24 -28.52
N VAL A 135 9.93 19.04 -29.48
CA VAL A 135 11.35 19.40 -29.33
C VAL A 135 11.94 20.05 -30.57
N GLU A 136 12.92 20.93 -30.35
CA GLU A 136 13.78 21.48 -31.37
C GLU A 136 15.15 20.77 -31.36
N LEU A 137 15.74 20.61 -32.55
CA LEU A 137 17.10 20.10 -32.71
C LEU A 137 18.04 21.26 -33.05
N LEU A 138 19.04 21.47 -32.21
CA LEU A 138 20.00 22.57 -32.31
C LEU A 138 21.45 22.05 -32.38
N PRO A 139 22.36 22.76 -33.05
CA PRO A 139 23.79 22.43 -33.02
C PRO A 139 24.41 22.73 -31.64
N LEU A 140 25.50 22.03 -31.31
CA LEU A 140 26.26 22.25 -30.07
C LEU A 140 27.24 23.43 -30.21
N GLU A 141 26.72 24.66 -30.10
CA GLU A 141 27.51 25.89 -30.29
C GLU A 141 27.70 26.72 -29.01
N SER A 142 26.79 26.62 -28.04
CA SER A 142 26.89 27.40 -26.81
C SER A 142 28.10 26.95 -25.97
N GLU A 143 28.94 27.89 -25.54
CA GLU A 143 30.08 27.60 -24.65
C GLU A 143 29.70 26.82 -23.40
N LYS A 144 28.52 27.10 -22.84
CA LYS A 144 27.98 26.40 -21.67
C LYS A 144 27.67 24.93 -21.97
N ASP A 145 27.04 24.68 -23.12
CA ASP A 145 26.65 23.32 -23.52
C ASP A 145 27.89 22.51 -23.93
N ILE A 146 28.82 23.12 -24.67
CA ILE A 146 30.12 22.53 -25.03
C ILE A 146 30.88 22.09 -23.78
N LYS A 147 31.00 22.99 -22.79
CA LYS A 147 31.65 22.67 -21.52
C LYS A 147 30.94 21.53 -20.80
N THR A 148 29.61 21.56 -20.75
CA THR A 148 28.80 20.53 -20.10
C THR A 148 29.03 19.14 -20.71
N VAL A 149 29.02 19.03 -22.05
CA VAL A 149 29.27 17.76 -22.74
C VAL A 149 30.70 17.26 -22.50
N LYS A 150 31.70 18.15 -22.59
CA LYS A 150 33.10 17.80 -22.30
C LYS A 150 33.31 17.30 -20.87
N ASP A 151 32.74 17.98 -19.89
CA ASP A 151 32.85 17.61 -18.47
C ASP A 151 32.22 16.23 -18.23
N LEU A 152 31.07 15.95 -18.85
CA LEU A 152 30.41 14.65 -18.76
C LEU A 152 31.16 13.53 -19.47
N LEU A 153 31.78 13.80 -20.63
CA LEU A 153 32.65 12.83 -21.30
C LEU A 153 33.85 12.48 -20.42
N CYS A 154 34.52 13.48 -19.85
CA CYS A 154 35.66 13.28 -18.94
C CYS A 154 35.27 12.43 -17.72
N GLU A 155 34.13 12.74 -17.10
CA GLU A 155 33.61 11.96 -15.98
C GLU A 155 33.25 10.53 -16.41
N PHE A 156 32.59 10.36 -17.54
CA PHE A 156 32.20 9.05 -18.07
C PHE A 156 33.42 8.18 -18.40
N ILE A 157 34.49 8.74 -18.98
CA ILE A 157 35.76 8.05 -19.25
C ILE A 157 36.39 7.59 -17.93
N LYS A 158 36.44 8.46 -16.93
CA LYS A 158 37.02 8.14 -15.61
C LYS A 158 36.29 6.99 -14.92
N GLU A 159 34.97 6.97 -15.01
CA GLU A 159 34.12 6.01 -14.29
C GLU A 159 33.95 4.68 -15.03
N THR A 160 34.00 4.69 -16.36
CA THR A 160 33.68 3.51 -17.16
C THR A 160 34.83 2.98 -18.01
N LYS A 161 35.88 3.78 -18.23
CA LYS A 161 36.96 3.48 -19.19
C LYS A 161 36.43 3.27 -20.63
N SER A 162 35.34 3.95 -21.01
CA SER A 162 34.79 3.88 -22.37
C SER A 162 35.81 4.33 -23.42
N ILE A 163 36.04 3.46 -24.42
CA ILE A 163 36.94 3.74 -25.53
C ILE A 163 36.31 4.77 -26.48
N ILE A 164 34.99 4.64 -26.75
CA ILE A 164 34.25 5.55 -27.62
C ILE A 164 34.24 6.96 -27.06
N ALA A 165 33.93 7.11 -25.77
CA ALA A 165 33.95 8.43 -25.13
C ALA A 165 35.35 9.07 -25.16
N LYS A 166 36.40 8.25 -24.99
CA LYS A 166 37.79 8.69 -25.08
C LYS A 166 38.15 9.15 -26.49
N GLU A 167 37.76 8.39 -27.52
CA GLU A 167 37.98 8.77 -28.91
C GLU A 167 37.30 10.10 -29.26
N ILE A 168 36.04 10.28 -28.83
CA ILE A 168 35.28 11.52 -29.02
C ILE A 168 35.97 12.69 -28.30
N TYR A 169 36.46 12.46 -27.08
CA TYR A 169 37.12 13.48 -26.27
C TYR A 169 38.49 13.91 -26.85
N ASP A 170 39.30 12.93 -27.29
CA ASP A 170 40.63 13.18 -27.84
C ASP A 170 40.56 13.89 -29.21
N ASN A 171 39.52 13.62 -30.00
CA ASN A 171 39.29 14.24 -31.32
C ASN A 171 38.13 15.26 -31.30
N TRP A 172 37.97 15.99 -30.18
CA TRP A 172 36.82 16.86 -29.96
C TRP A 172 36.56 17.88 -31.09
N CYS A 173 37.62 18.46 -31.65
CA CYS A 173 37.49 19.48 -32.71
C CYS A 173 36.75 18.96 -33.95
N ASP A 174 36.91 17.67 -34.27
CA ASP A 174 36.29 17.04 -35.43
C ASP A 174 34.87 16.53 -35.12
N TYR A 175 34.61 16.20 -33.84
CA TYR A 175 33.38 15.56 -33.42
C TYR A 175 32.33 16.49 -32.80
N GLN A 176 32.72 17.68 -32.34
CA GLN A 176 31.79 18.64 -31.74
C GLN A 176 30.59 18.95 -32.65
N SER A 177 30.84 19.15 -33.94
CA SER A 177 29.80 19.50 -34.92
C SER A 177 28.78 18.40 -35.17
N LYS A 178 29.08 17.16 -34.75
CA LYS A 178 28.17 16.01 -34.85
C LYS A 178 27.24 15.87 -33.64
N PHE A 179 27.42 16.67 -32.59
CA PHE A 179 26.48 16.68 -31.47
C PHE A 179 25.25 17.51 -31.78
N ILE A 180 24.09 16.89 -31.57
CA ILE A 180 22.78 17.52 -31.69
C ILE A 180 22.20 17.69 -30.29
N LYS A 181 21.82 18.92 -29.96
CA LYS A 181 21.08 19.27 -28.76
C LYS A 181 19.58 19.12 -29.02
N VAL A 182 18.92 18.28 -28.24
CA VAL A 182 17.47 18.13 -28.21
C VAL A 182 16.90 19.03 -27.13
N PHE A 183 16.12 20.03 -27.52
CA PHE A 183 15.64 21.09 -26.62
C PHE A 183 14.12 21.27 -26.72
N PRO A 184 13.35 20.86 -25.69
CA PRO A 184 11.89 20.98 -25.69
C PRO A 184 11.36 22.42 -25.80
N TYR A 185 10.34 22.63 -26.62
CA TYR A 185 9.72 23.96 -26.81
C TYR A 185 9.13 24.51 -25.51
N GLU A 186 8.49 23.68 -24.69
CA GLU A 186 7.96 24.09 -23.39
C GLU A 186 9.06 24.59 -22.46
N TYR A 187 10.21 23.92 -22.43
CA TYR A 187 11.34 24.33 -21.61
C TYR A 187 11.97 25.64 -22.11
N GLN A 188 12.08 25.82 -23.42
CA GLN A 188 12.51 27.10 -23.99
C GLN A 188 11.58 28.25 -23.58
N LYS A 189 10.26 28.01 -23.63
CA LYS A 189 9.25 29.00 -23.23
C LYS A 189 9.40 29.35 -21.75
N ALA A 190 9.54 28.35 -20.88
CA ALA A 190 9.74 28.56 -19.45
C ALA A 190 11.00 29.38 -19.15
N LEU A 191 12.11 29.14 -19.87
CA LEU A 191 13.34 29.93 -19.72
C LEU A 191 13.15 31.38 -20.18
N LYS A 192 12.43 31.62 -21.29
CA LYS A 192 12.10 32.98 -21.76
C LYS A 192 11.23 33.72 -20.73
N GLU A 193 10.21 33.06 -20.18
CA GLU A 193 9.35 33.62 -19.14
C GLU A 193 10.10 33.92 -17.84
N MET A 194 11.08 33.07 -17.46
CA MET A 194 11.95 33.33 -16.31
C MET A 194 12.85 34.55 -16.51
N VAL A 195 13.35 34.81 -17.72
CA VAL A 195 14.14 36.01 -18.01
C VAL A 195 13.26 37.27 -17.96
N VAL A 196 12.04 37.20 -18.51
CA VAL A 196 11.08 38.32 -18.51
C VAL A 196 10.59 38.66 -17.08
N ASN A 197 10.39 37.66 -16.21
CA ASN A 197 9.95 37.88 -14.82
C ASN A 197 11.04 38.48 -13.91
N VAL A 198 12.31 38.52 -14.33
CA VAL A 198 13.38 39.20 -13.57
C VAL A 198 13.40 40.70 -13.86
N GLU A 199 12.80 41.16 -14.96
CA GLU A 199 12.82 42.57 -15.41
C GLU A 199 11.52 43.34 -15.13
N ALA A 200 10.44 42.70 -14.67
CA ALA A 200 9.16 43.38 -14.42
C ALA A 200 9.06 43.93 -12.97
N PRO A 201 8.68 45.21 -12.76
CA PRO A 201 8.36 45.72 -11.44
C PRO A 201 7.03 45.15 -10.95
N ILE A 202 6.97 44.86 -9.64
CA ILE A 202 5.82 44.27 -8.95
C ILE A 202 4.63 45.23 -9.01
N ILE A 203 3.58 44.84 -9.74
CA ILE A 203 2.26 45.47 -9.67
C ILE A 203 1.32 44.45 -9.02
N GLU A 204 0.78 44.82 -7.85
CA GLU A 204 -0.30 44.10 -7.18
C GLU A 204 -1.52 43.99 -8.09
N ASN A 205 -2.12 42.80 -8.20
CA ASN A 205 -3.47 42.69 -8.71
C ASN A 205 -4.37 41.78 -7.88
N SER A 206 -5.40 42.46 -7.40
CA SER A 206 -6.75 42.06 -7.00
C SER A 206 -7.27 40.69 -7.44
N ILE A 207 -7.98 40.08 -6.49
CA ILE A 207 -8.75 38.85 -6.53
C ILE A 207 -9.87 38.95 -7.59
N LYS A 208 -10.05 37.90 -8.41
CA LYS A 208 -11.25 37.69 -9.24
C LYS A 208 -12.22 36.70 -8.58
N ASP A 209 -13.51 36.98 -8.75
CA ASP A 209 -14.66 36.36 -8.09
C ASP A 209 -14.95 34.90 -8.49
N ILE A 210 -15.55 34.19 -7.52
CA ILE A 210 -15.88 32.76 -7.48
C ILE A 210 -16.99 32.33 -8.46
N GLU A 211 -17.77 33.26 -9.03
CA GLU A 211 -19.00 32.92 -9.76
C GLU A 211 -18.78 32.44 -11.21
N GLU A 212 -17.64 32.73 -11.85
CA GLU A 212 -17.34 32.24 -13.20
C GLU A 212 -16.92 30.75 -13.21
N SER A 213 -16.42 30.23 -12.09
CA SER A 213 -15.91 28.85 -11.96
C SER A 213 -17.01 27.77 -11.94
N ILE A 214 -18.26 28.15 -11.68
CA ILE A 214 -19.38 27.20 -11.54
C ILE A 214 -19.99 26.83 -12.90
N ARG A 215 -19.88 27.69 -13.92
CA ARG A 215 -20.46 27.44 -15.25
C ARG A 215 -19.59 26.56 -16.16
N ASP A 216 -18.27 26.57 -15.96
CA ASP A 216 -17.35 25.73 -16.75
C ASP A 216 -17.37 24.26 -16.37
N MET A 217 -17.67 23.93 -15.10
CA MET A 217 -17.71 22.54 -14.63
C MET A 217 -18.80 21.68 -15.29
N ASP A 218 -19.92 22.28 -15.72
CA ASP A 218 -21.01 21.55 -16.37
C ASP A 218 -20.80 21.36 -17.88
N LEU A 219 -19.99 22.21 -18.51
CA LEU A 219 -19.57 22.08 -19.91
C LEU A 219 -18.39 21.09 -20.07
N GLU A 220 -17.44 21.07 -19.13
CA GLU A 220 -16.39 20.02 -19.08
C GLU A 220 -16.98 18.63 -18.81
N LYS A 221 -18.05 18.53 -18.01
CA LYS A 221 -18.76 17.27 -17.71
C LYS A 221 -19.37 16.59 -18.93
N LYS A 222 -19.79 17.35 -19.96
CA LYS A 222 -20.28 16.77 -21.22
C LYS A 222 -19.15 16.30 -22.15
N GLN A 223 -17.92 16.73 -21.91
CA GLN A 223 -16.75 16.26 -22.66
C GLN A 223 -16.01 15.10 -22.00
N ALA A 224 -16.24 14.80 -20.72
CA ALA A 224 -15.49 13.77 -19.96
C ALA A 224 -15.84 12.31 -20.32
N ASP A 225 -16.86 12.07 -21.14
CA ASP A 225 -17.05 10.78 -21.83
C ASP A 225 -16.15 10.65 -23.09
N LYS A 226 -15.34 11.67 -23.41
CA LYS A 226 -14.16 11.52 -24.27
C LYS A 226 -13.10 10.75 -23.49
N ILE A 227 -12.65 9.65 -24.08
CA ILE A 227 -11.45 8.86 -23.79
C ILE A 227 -10.58 9.48 -22.67
N LEU A 228 -10.68 8.91 -21.46
CA LEU A 228 -9.86 9.32 -20.32
C LEU A 228 -8.37 9.16 -20.67
N ASP A 229 -7.56 10.16 -20.32
CA ASP A 229 -6.12 10.10 -20.53
C ASP A 229 -5.48 9.24 -19.45
N LYS A 230 -5.26 7.97 -19.79
CA LYS A 230 -4.58 7.00 -18.92
C LYS A 230 -3.10 7.34 -18.73
N ASN A 231 -2.43 7.86 -19.75
CA ASN A 231 -0.99 8.10 -19.72
C ASN A 231 -0.61 9.28 -18.81
N ARG A 232 -1.47 10.31 -18.73
CA ARG A 232 -1.28 11.50 -17.88
C ARG A 232 -2.35 11.65 -16.80
N GLY A 233 -3.12 10.60 -16.51
CA GLY A 233 -4.27 10.67 -15.59
C GLY A 233 -3.91 11.14 -14.18
N PHE A 234 -2.74 10.77 -13.67
CA PHE A 234 -2.26 11.21 -12.35
C PHE A 234 -1.88 12.69 -12.28
N ILE A 235 -1.58 13.32 -13.41
CA ILE A 235 -1.31 14.75 -13.53
C ILE A 235 -2.62 15.51 -13.74
N LYS A 236 -3.49 14.99 -14.62
CA LYS A 236 -4.72 15.66 -15.04
C LYS A 236 -5.84 15.61 -13.99
N TYR A 237 -6.02 14.48 -13.31
CA TYR A 237 -7.16 14.27 -12.42
C TYR A 237 -6.70 14.35 -10.98
N LYS A 238 -7.20 15.28 -10.16
CA LYS A 238 -6.83 15.37 -8.74
C LYS A 238 -7.28 14.11 -7.97
N ARG A 239 -6.51 13.71 -6.95
CA ARG A 239 -6.92 12.64 -6.03
C ARG A 239 -8.11 13.11 -5.21
N GLU A 240 -9.17 12.31 -5.19
CA GLU A 240 -10.32 12.55 -4.33
C GLU A 240 -10.15 11.80 -3.01
N SER A 241 -10.17 12.55 -1.90
CA SER A 241 -9.98 12.03 -0.55
C SER A 241 -11.28 11.81 0.22
N ASP A 242 -12.38 12.40 -0.22
CA ASP A 242 -13.65 12.41 0.51
C ASP A 242 -14.43 11.14 0.21
N ILE A 243 -14.28 10.15 1.10
CA ILE A 243 -14.85 8.81 0.92
C ILE A 243 -16.08 8.56 1.77
N TYR A 244 -16.35 9.46 2.71
CA TYR A 244 -17.37 9.28 3.72
C TYR A 244 -18.57 10.21 3.49
N ARG A 245 -19.72 9.82 4.05
CA ARG A 245 -20.89 10.69 4.20
C ARG A 245 -20.55 11.86 5.11
N ASP A 246 -21.34 12.93 5.02
CA ASP A 246 -21.16 14.11 5.87
C ASP A 246 -21.17 13.71 7.36
N ALA A 247 -20.16 14.15 8.10
CA ALA A 247 -19.98 13.85 9.52
C ALA A 247 -21.18 14.25 10.40
N LYS A 248 -21.86 15.37 10.08
CA LYS A 248 -23.03 15.84 10.83
C LYS A 248 -24.23 14.92 10.68
N GLU A 249 -24.35 14.28 9.51
CA GLU A 249 -25.43 13.34 9.20
C GLU A 249 -25.12 11.96 9.77
N ARG A 250 -23.97 11.38 9.41
CA ARG A 250 -23.64 9.96 9.70
C ARG A 250 -23.47 9.65 11.18
N GLN A 251 -23.21 10.65 12.03
CA GLN A 251 -23.08 10.46 13.48
C GLN A 251 -24.42 10.09 14.16
N ASN A 252 -25.55 10.25 13.48
CA ASN A 252 -26.89 10.02 14.04
C ASN A 252 -27.49 8.66 13.64
N ASP A 253 -26.78 7.85 12.85
CA ASP A 253 -27.26 6.56 12.37
C ASP A 253 -26.14 5.49 12.41
N TRP A 254 -26.53 4.24 12.16
CA TRP A 254 -25.60 3.10 12.10
C TRP A 254 -25.36 2.61 10.66
N ASN A 255 -25.81 3.34 9.66
CA ASN A 255 -25.57 3.03 8.25
C ASN A 255 -24.08 3.21 7.94
N GLU A 256 -23.60 2.54 6.89
CA GLU A 256 -22.19 2.64 6.50
C GLU A 256 -21.76 4.11 6.32
N VAL A 257 -20.60 4.46 6.88
CA VAL A 257 -20.03 5.81 6.78
C VAL A 257 -19.57 6.11 5.36
N TYR A 258 -19.41 5.10 4.51
CA TYR A 258 -18.92 5.23 3.15
C TYR A 258 -19.94 5.88 2.21
N ASN A 259 -19.49 6.82 1.37
CA ASN A 259 -20.32 7.49 0.38
C ASN A 259 -20.18 6.81 -1.00
N PHE A 260 -20.88 5.68 -1.18
CA PHE A 260 -20.81 4.87 -2.40
C PHE A 260 -21.15 5.68 -3.66
N LYS A 261 -22.15 6.57 -3.60
CA LYS A 261 -22.58 7.36 -4.75
C LYS A 261 -21.50 8.34 -5.20
N HIS A 262 -20.87 9.04 -4.25
CA HIS A 262 -19.80 10.00 -4.55
C HIS A 262 -18.59 9.27 -5.15
N VAL A 263 -18.11 8.20 -4.50
CA VAL A 263 -16.92 7.48 -4.96
C VAL A 263 -17.14 6.87 -6.35
N ARG A 264 -18.30 6.26 -6.61
CA ARG A 264 -18.60 5.64 -7.91
C ARG A 264 -18.61 6.64 -9.06
N LYS A 265 -19.06 7.87 -8.81
CA LYS A 265 -19.16 8.92 -9.84
C LYS A 265 -17.82 9.18 -10.54
N ASN A 266 -16.73 9.19 -9.78
CA ASN A 266 -15.41 9.58 -10.27
C ASN A 266 -14.44 8.39 -10.38
N LEU A 267 -14.95 7.16 -10.21
CA LEU A 267 -14.14 5.95 -10.10
C LEU A 267 -13.21 5.74 -11.29
N LYS A 268 -13.70 5.94 -12.52
CA LYS A 268 -12.91 5.79 -13.74
C LYS A 268 -11.75 6.79 -13.80
N MET A 269 -11.98 8.05 -13.38
CA MET A 269 -10.93 9.07 -13.31
C MET A 269 -9.88 8.72 -12.25
N GLN A 270 -10.32 8.27 -11.07
CA GLN A 270 -9.41 7.84 -10.01
C GLN A 270 -8.59 6.60 -10.42
N ALA A 271 -9.18 5.66 -11.15
CA ALA A 271 -8.48 4.51 -11.72
C ALA A 271 -7.47 4.90 -12.82
N ALA A 272 -7.78 5.93 -13.62
CA ALA A 272 -6.86 6.48 -14.62
C ALA A 272 -5.59 7.10 -14.01
N ARG A 273 -5.59 7.46 -12.73
CA ARG A 273 -4.38 7.89 -12.01
C ARG A 273 -3.35 6.77 -11.82
N CYS A 274 -3.73 5.50 -11.93
CA CYS A 274 -2.79 4.40 -11.77
C CYS A 274 -1.70 4.43 -12.87
N MET A 275 -0.44 4.27 -12.49
CA MET A 275 0.69 4.30 -13.42
C MET A 275 1.03 2.94 -14.05
N GLU A 276 0.28 1.87 -13.72
CA GLU A 276 0.54 0.51 -14.25
C GLU A 276 2.01 0.12 -14.12
N CYS A 277 2.54 0.30 -12.91
CA CYS A 277 3.96 0.12 -12.63
C CYS A 277 4.41 -1.32 -12.92
N GLY A 278 5.43 -1.50 -13.76
CA GLY A 278 5.99 -2.83 -14.03
C GLY A 278 6.52 -3.57 -12.80
N VAL A 279 6.90 -2.83 -11.75
CA VAL A 279 7.07 -3.39 -10.40
C VAL A 279 5.98 -2.76 -9.51
N PRO A 280 4.85 -3.44 -9.29
CA PRO A 280 3.72 -2.89 -8.55
C PRO A 280 3.95 -3.01 -7.04
N PHE A 281 4.66 -2.06 -6.44
CA PHE A 281 4.89 -2.02 -4.98
C PHE A 281 3.60 -2.03 -4.14
N CYS A 282 2.49 -1.57 -4.72
CA CYS A 282 1.17 -1.69 -4.11
C CYS A 282 0.69 -3.14 -3.94
N GLN A 283 1.27 -4.11 -4.65
CA GLN A 283 1.05 -5.56 -4.51
C GLN A 283 2.13 -6.27 -3.69
N SER A 284 3.31 -5.66 -3.51
CA SER A 284 4.47 -6.31 -2.85
C SER A 284 4.28 -6.57 -1.36
N ASN A 285 3.53 -5.70 -0.67
CA ASN A 285 3.37 -5.79 0.79
C ASN A 285 2.09 -6.51 1.23
N VAL A 286 1.23 -6.92 0.30
CA VAL A 286 -0.04 -7.58 0.60
C VAL A 286 -0.40 -8.52 -0.54
N HIS A 287 -0.29 -9.83 -0.31
CA HIS A 287 -0.56 -10.85 -1.32
C HIS A 287 -2.08 -10.99 -1.55
N GLY A 288 -2.62 -10.18 -2.47
CA GLY A 288 -4.00 -10.27 -2.94
C GLY A 288 -5.05 -9.95 -1.89
N CYS A 289 -5.58 -8.73 -1.91
CA CYS A 289 -6.79 -8.35 -1.17
C CYS A 289 -7.96 -9.29 -1.52
N PRO A 290 -8.72 -9.84 -0.56
CA PRO A 290 -10.08 -10.28 -0.86
C PRO A 290 -10.96 -9.04 -0.99
N LEU A 291 -11.43 -8.83 -2.22
CA LEU A 291 -11.98 -7.56 -2.72
C LEU A 291 -13.13 -6.93 -1.92
N GLU A 292 -13.70 -7.59 -0.91
CA GLU A 292 -14.96 -7.18 -0.28
C GLU A 292 -14.84 -6.45 1.06
N PHE A 293 -14.11 -7.02 2.01
CA PHE A 293 -14.02 -6.44 3.36
C PHE A 293 -12.91 -5.39 3.44
N THR A 294 -11.80 -5.62 2.75
CA THR A 294 -10.61 -4.78 2.83
C THR A 294 -10.81 -3.40 2.21
N GLY A 295 -11.63 -3.29 1.15
CA GLY A 295 -12.09 -2.00 0.62
C GLY A 295 -12.79 -1.11 1.66
N ARG A 296 -13.36 -1.69 2.73
CA ARG A 296 -14.04 -0.96 3.80
C ARG A 296 -13.14 -0.72 5.01
N VAL A 297 -12.52 -1.79 5.52
CA VAL A 297 -11.91 -1.78 6.86
C VAL A 297 -10.39 -1.62 6.86
N CYS A 298 -9.73 -1.85 5.73
CA CYS A 298 -8.28 -1.81 5.66
C CYS A 298 -7.76 -0.36 5.78
N PRO A 299 -6.62 -0.11 6.43
CA PRO A 299 -5.99 1.21 6.46
C PRO A 299 -5.17 1.52 5.18
N ALA A 300 -5.36 0.72 4.11
CA ALA A 300 -4.79 0.90 2.77
C ALA A 300 -3.24 0.93 2.68
N PRO A 301 -2.53 -0.14 3.14
CA PRO A 301 -1.08 -0.27 2.96
C PRO A 301 -0.62 -0.19 1.51
N CYS A 302 -1.44 -0.67 0.59
CA CYS A 302 -1.21 -0.57 -0.84
C CYS A 302 -1.05 0.89 -1.32
N GLU A 303 -1.80 1.84 -0.75
CA GLU A 303 -1.68 3.26 -1.08
C GLU A 303 -0.41 3.87 -0.49
N GLY A 304 -0.02 3.43 0.71
CA GLY A 304 1.24 3.83 1.34
C GLY A 304 2.48 3.42 0.54
N SER A 305 2.43 2.30 -0.17
CA SER A 305 3.50 1.78 -1.03
C SER A 305 3.29 2.08 -2.52
N CYS A 306 2.27 2.88 -2.87
CA CYS A 306 2.05 3.27 -4.26
C CYS A 306 3.25 4.07 -4.78
N VAL A 307 3.79 3.68 -5.94
CA VAL A 307 4.93 4.39 -6.57
C VAL A 307 4.56 5.84 -6.88
N LEU A 308 3.29 6.09 -7.22
CA LEU A 308 2.81 7.45 -7.46
C LEU A 308 3.00 8.33 -6.21
N GLY A 309 2.85 7.74 -5.02
CA GLY A 309 3.05 8.36 -3.71
C GLY A 309 4.43 8.96 -3.45
N ILE A 310 5.40 8.76 -4.34
CA ILE A 310 6.72 9.37 -4.29
C ILE A 310 6.66 10.84 -4.71
N SER A 311 5.92 11.15 -5.77
CA SER A 311 5.86 12.50 -6.37
C SER A 311 4.48 13.14 -6.31
N GLU A 312 3.41 12.33 -6.26
CA GLU A 312 2.02 12.76 -6.33
C GLU A 312 1.16 11.98 -5.32
N PRO A 313 -0.06 12.44 -4.98
CA PRO A 313 -0.93 11.67 -4.09
C PRO A 313 -1.23 10.26 -4.65
N ALA A 314 -1.19 9.24 -3.78
CA ALA A 314 -1.38 7.85 -4.17
C ALA A 314 -2.74 7.60 -4.86
N VAL A 315 -2.80 6.54 -5.67
CA VAL A 315 -4.08 6.03 -6.21
C VAL A 315 -5.00 5.62 -5.06
N THR A 316 -6.29 5.87 -5.17
CA THR A 316 -7.32 5.48 -4.17
C THR A 316 -7.70 4.00 -4.29
N ILE A 317 -6.71 3.11 -4.17
CA ILE A 317 -6.83 1.66 -4.38
C ILE A 317 -7.95 1.06 -3.53
N LYS A 318 -8.02 1.44 -2.25
CA LYS A 318 -9.05 0.94 -1.32
C LYS A 318 -10.46 1.27 -1.81
N ASN A 319 -10.65 2.48 -2.32
CA ASN A 319 -11.95 2.94 -2.80
C ASN A 319 -12.34 2.26 -4.11
N ILE A 320 -11.37 2.10 -5.01
CA ILE A 320 -11.56 1.37 -6.25
C ILE A 320 -12.01 -0.05 -5.96
N GLU A 321 -11.31 -0.75 -5.06
CA GLU A 321 -11.66 -2.09 -4.59
C GLU A 321 -13.09 -2.17 -4.04
N CYS A 322 -13.45 -1.28 -3.10
CA CYS A 322 -14.77 -1.25 -2.48
C CYS A 322 -15.89 -1.02 -3.52
N ALA A 323 -15.69 -0.10 -4.46
CA ALA A 323 -16.71 0.22 -5.44
C ALA A 323 -16.91 -0.88 -6.49
N ILE A 324 -15.83 -1.53 -6.95
CA ILE A 324 -15.94 -2.57 -8.00
C ILE A 324 -16.60 -3.84 -7.48
N ILE A 325 -16.32 -4.27 -6.24
CA ILE A 325 -16.91 -5.49 -5.69
C ILE A 325 -18.41 -5.31 -5.45
N ASP A 326 -18.82 -4.15 -4.92
CA ASP A 326 -20.23 -3.89 -4.67
C ASP A 326 -20.99 -3.78 -5.98
N HIS A 327 -20.40 -3.13 -6.98
CA HIS A 327 -20.98 -3.11 -8.32
C HIS A 327 -21.11 -4.52 -8.90
N ALA A 328 -20.09 -5.38 -8.76
CA ALA A 328 -20.15 -6.75 -9.25
C ALA A 328 -21.26 -7.58 -8.59
N PHE A 329 -21.53 -7.38 -7.29
CA PHE A 329 -22.68 -7.99 -6.63
C PHE A 329 -24.01 -7.44 -7.13
N GLU A 330 -24.14 -6.12 -7.28
CA GLU A 330 -25.35 -5.46 -7.82
C GLU A 330 -25.70 -5.94 -9.23
N GLN A 331 -24.69 -6.20 -10.06
CA GLN A 331 -24.88 -6.71 -11.42
C GLN A 331 -25.06 -8.23 -11.48
N GLY A 332 -24.98 -8.95 -10.34
CA GLY A 332 -25.07 -10.41 -10.30
C GLY A 332 -23.89 -11.13 -10.97
N TRP A 333 -22.72 -10.49 -11.06
CA TRP A 333 -21.51 -11.09 -11.62
C TRP A 333 -20.83 -12.05 -10.64
N ILE A 334 -20.97 -11.79 -9.34
CA ILE A 334 -20.46 -12.69 -8.29
C ILE A 334 -21.44 -13.85 -8.13
N LYS A 335 -20.98 -15.06 -8.45
CA LYS A 335 -21.77 -16.30 -8.36
C LYS A 335 -20.98 -17.37 -7.60
N PRO A 336 -21.66 -18.34 -6.97
CA PRO A 336 -20.98 -19.45 -6.32
C PRO A 336 -20.10 -20.24 -7.31
N GLU A 337 -18.83 -20.46 -6.94
CA GLU A 337 -17.91 -21.33 -7.69
C GLU A 337 -17.88 -22.73 -7.07
N ILE A 338 -18.77 -23.62 -7.51
CA ILE A 338 -18.82 -25.01 -7.03
C ILE A 338 -17.69 -25.83 -7.67
N PRO A 339 -16.86 -26.55 -6.89
CA PRO A 339 -15.78 -27.38 -7.42
C PRO A 339 -16.32 -28.52 -8.28
N ALA A 340 -15.81 -28.65 -9.51
CA ALA A 340 -16.21 -29.71 -10.44
C ALA A 340 -15.78 -31.12 -9.98
N HIS A 341 -14.67 -31.21 -9.24
CA HIS A 341 -14.13 -32.46 -8.72
C HIS A 341 -13.91 -32.33 -7.21
N ARG A 342 -14.25 -33.40 -6.48
CA ARG A 342 -13.97 -33.51 -5.04
C ARG A 342 -12.77 -34.41 -4.82
N SER A 343 -11.81 -33.96 -4.01
CA SER A 343 -10.58 -34.69 -3.71
C SER A 343 -10.78 -35.87 -2.76
N GLY A 344 -11.95 -35.98 -2.14
CA GLY A 344 -12.25 -36.97 -1.10
C GLY A 344 -11.63 -36.66 0.26
N LYS A 345 -10.93 -35.52 0.39
CA LYS A 345 -10.29 -35.07 1.63
C LYS A 345 -11.17 -34.13 2.42
N HIS A 346 -11.15 -34.25 3.74
CA HIS A 346 -11.95 -33.46 4.67
C HIS A 346 -11.05 -32.59 5.56
N VAL A 347 -11.37 -31.30 5.65
CA VAL A 347 -10.62 -30.32 6.45
C VAL A 347 -11.53 -29.65 7.48
N ALA A 348 -11.09 -29.65 8.73
CA ALA A 348 -11.71 -28.88 9.80
C ALA A 348 -11.00 -27.53 9.97
N ILE A 349 -11.76 -26.44 10.07
CA ILE A 349 -11.23 -25.11 10.36
C ILE A 349 -11.83 -24.61 11.67
N ILE A 350 -11.00 -24.23 12.64
CA ILE A 350 -11.43 -23.74 13.94
C ILE A 350 -11.36 -22.21 13.97
N GLY A 351 -12.51 -21.56 13.96
CA GLY A 351 -12.70 -20.11 13.98
C GLY A 351 -13.06 -19.55 12.61
N SER A 352 -14.14 -18.79 12.53
CA SER A 352 -14.68 -18.24 11.28
C SER A 352 -14.29 -16.78 11.01
N GLY A 353 -13.16 -16.34 11.56
CA GLY A 353 -12.59 -15.03 11.25
C GLY A 353 -12.10 -14.92 9.80
N PRO A 354 -11.55 -13.77 9.38
CA PRO A 354 -11.10 -13.56 8.00
C PRO A 354 -10.14 -14.63 7.48
N SER A 355 -9.24 -15.12 8.34
CA SER A 355 -8.29 -16.20 8.00
C SER A 355 -9.01 -17.52 7.72
N GLY A 356 -9.94 -17.92 8.60
CA GLY A 356 -10.70 -19.16 8.44
C GLY A 356 -11.60 -19.14 7.20
N LEU A 357 -12.29 -18.02 6.95
CA LEU A 357 -13.12 -17.86 5.75
C LEU A 357 -12.29 -17.90 4.46
N ALA A 358 -11.15 -17.22 4.44
CA ALA A 358 -10.27 -17.22 3.28
C ALA A 358 -9.68 -18.61 3.00
N ALA A 359 -9.29 -19.34 4.05
CA ALA A 359 -8.79 -20.70 3.92
C ALA A 359 -9.89 -21.65 3.44
N ALA A 360 -11.10 -21.54 4.01
CA ALA A 360 -12.25 -22.36 3.64
C ALA A 360 -12.58 -22.23 2.16
N GLN A 361 -12.62 -20.99 1.64
CA GLN A 361 -12.87 -20.73 0.23
C GLN A 361 -11.83 -21.38 -0.68
N GLN A 362 -10.54 -21.23 -0.36
CA GLN A 362 -9.45 -21.80 -1.18
C GLN A 362 -9.45 -23.33 -1.14
N LEU A 363 -9.61 -23.93 0.04
CA LEU A 363 -9.64 -25.38 0.20
C LEU A 363 -10.86 -26.01 -0.47
N ASN A 364 -12.03 -25.36 -0.38
CA ASN A 364 -13.21 -25.78 -1.12
C ASN A 364 -12.94 -25.72 -2.61
N LYS A 365 -12.37 -24.62 -3.12
CA LYS A 365 -12.00 -24.47 -4.55
C LYS A 365 -11.02 -25.52 -5.04
N ALA A 366 -10.10 -25.99 -4.20
CA ALA A 366 -9.20 -27.12 -4.50
C ALA A 366 -9.92 -28.50 -4.52
N GLY A 367 -11.21 -28.54 -4.17
CA GLY A 367 -12.04 -29.74 -4.19
C GLY A 367 -12.12 -30.47 -2.84
N HIS A 368 -11.52 -29.96 -1.77
CA HIS A 368 -11.70 -30.54 -0.43
C HIS A 368 -13.09 -30.24 0.12
N LYS A 369 -13.58 -31.09 1.02
CA LYS A 369 -14.74 -30.76 1.85
C LYS A 369 -14.27 -30.01 3.09
N VAL A 370 -14.92 -28.90 3.41
CA VAL A 370 -14.52 -28.02 4.49
C VAL A 370 -15.67 -27.85 5.47
N LEU A 371 -15.38 -28.07 6.75
CA LEU A 371 -16.27 -27.73 7.86
C LEU A 371 -15.60 -26.70 8.77
N VAL A 372 -16.26 -25.55 8.94
CA VAL A 372 -15.80 -24.46 9.80
C VAL A 372 -16.57 -24.49 11.13
N PHE A 373 -15.83 -24.55 12.24
CA PHE A 373 -16.37 -24.47 13.59
C PHE A 373 -16.24 -23.04 14.12
N GLU A 374 -17.34 -22.47 14.59
CA GLU A 374 -17.41 -21.13 15.17
C GLU A 374 -18.00 -21.21 16.57
N ARG A 375 -17.31 -20.58 17.53
CA ARG A 375 -17.75 -20.57 18.94
C ARG A 375 -18.95 -19.66 19.17
N ASN A 376 -19.08 -18.60 18.38
CA ASN A 376 -20.20 -17.69 18.47
C ASN A 376 -21.42 -18.22 17.69
N ASP A 377 -22.55 -17.55 17.88
CA ASP A 377 -23.82 -17.82 17.22
C ASP A 377 -23.85 -17.40 15.75
N ARG A 378 -22.83 -16.66 15.27
CA ARG A 378 -22.74 -16.17 13.89
C ARG A 378 -21.31 -16.21 13.36
N ILE A 379 -21.22 -16.40 12.05
CA ILE A 379 -19.98 -16.50 11.27
C ILE A 379 -19.35 -15.12 11.02
N GLY A 380 -18.02 -15.05 11.00
CA GLY A 380 -17.25 -13.86 10.60
C GLY A 380 -16.26 -13.36 11.64
N GLY A 381 -16.29 -13.87 12.87
CA GLY A 381 -15.41 -13.47 13.96
C GLY A 381 -15.41 -11.95 14.18
N LEU A 382 -14.22 -11.33 14.13
CA LEU A 382 -14.03 -9.87 14.15
C LEU A 382 -14.93 -9.12 13.18
N LEU A 383 -15.14 -9.63 11.96
CA LEU A 383 -15.96 -8.96 10.94
C LEU A 383 -17.43 -8.87 11.39
N GLN A 384 -17.87 -9.83 12.20
CA GLN A 384 -19.22 -9.92 12.71
C GLN A 384 -19.38 -9.14 14.02
N TYR A 385 -18.51 -9.38 15.01
CA TYR A 385 -18.68 -8.86 16.37
C TYR A 385 -17.68 -7.81 16.83
N GLY A 386 -16.56 -7.63 16.12
CA GLY A 386 -15.58 -6.61 16.47
C GLY A 386 -15.77 -5.29 15.74
N ILE A 387 -15.84 -5.33 14.41
CA ILE A 387 -15.92 -4.13 13.58
C ILE A 387 -17.35 -3.57 13.64
N PRO A 388 -17.56 -2.28 13.95
CA PRO A 388 -18.89 -1.69 14.02
C PRO A 388 -19.64 -1.70 12.68
N THR A 389 -20.98 -1.74 12.75
CA THR A 389 -21.85 -1.84 11.56
C THR A 389 -21.74 -0.62 10.65
N MET A 390 -21.49 0.57 11.21
CA MET A 390 -21.25 1.77 10.41
C MET A 390 -19.93 1.74 9.63
N LYS A 391 -18.98 0.86 9.97
CA LYS A 391 -17.71 0.71 9.23
C LYS A 391 -17.75 -0.46 8.26
N LEU A 392 -18.43 -1.55 8.64
CA LEU A 392 -18.65 -2.73 7.82
C LEU A 392 -20.08 -3.25 8.06
N SER A 393 -20.94 -3.10 7.06
CA SER A 393 -22.30 -3.65 7.13
C SER A 393 -22.27 -5.17 7.37
N LYS A 394 -23.16 -5.65 8.23
CA LYS A 394 -23.33 -7.09 8.50
C LYS A 394 -24.00 -7.81 7.35
N ASP A 395 -24.71 -7.09 6.48
CA ASP A 395 -25.25 -7.67 5.25
C ASP A 395 -24.13 -8.03 4.27
N VAL A 396 -23.03 -7.25 4.26
CA VAL A 396 -21.83 -7.55 3.45
C VAL A 396 -21.12 -8.80 3.97
N VAL A 397 -21.05 -9.00 5.28
CA VAL A 397 -20.55 -10.26 5.86
C VAL A 397 -21.47 -11.41 5.52
N LYS A 398 -22.78 -11.23 5.72
CA LYS A 398 -23.80 -12.25 5.46
C LYS A 398 -23.80 -12.71 4.00
N ARG A 399 -23.85 -11.79 3.03
CA ARG A 399 -23.90 -12.16 1.60
C ARG A 399 -22.67 -12.97 1.15
N ARG A 400 -21.51 -12.72 1.75
CA ARG A 400 -20.29 -13.51 1.49
C ARG A 400 -20.37 -14.90 2.12
N VAL A 401 -20.88 -15.02 3.35
CA VAL A 401 -21.08 -16.32 4.01
C VAL A 401 -22.10 -17.14 3.23
N ASP A 402 -23.24 -16.55 2.85
CA ASP A 402 -24.27 -17.20 2.03
C ASP A 402 -23.69 -17.72 0.69
N LEU A 403 -22.81 -16.94 0.05
CA LEU A 403 -22.11 -17.35 -1.17
C LEU A 403 -21.22 -18.58 -0.92
N MET A 404 -20.48 -18.58 0.18
CA MET A 404 -19.60 -19.70 0.56
C MET A 404 -20.37 -20.97 0.92
N GLU A 405 -21.53 -20.83 1.58
CA GLU A 405 -22.45 -21.95 1.83
C GLU A 405 -22.97 -22.52 0.50
N ALA A 406 -23.35 -21.66 -0.45
CA ALA A 406 -23.75 -22.08 -1.79
C ALA A 406 -22.62 -22.75 -2.60
N GLU A 407 -21.35 -22.46 -2.29
CA GLU A 407 -20.18 -23.16 -2.83
C GLU A 407 -19.96 -24.55 -2.21
N GLY A 408 -20.69 -24.90 -1.15
CA GLY A 408 -20.65 -26.18 -0.45
C GLY A 408 -19.76 -26.21 0.79
N ILE A 409 -19.44 -25.05 1.38
CA ILE A 409 -18.74 -24.96 2.67
C ILE A 409 -19.75 -25.11 3.79
N GLU A 410 -19.45 -25.96 4.78
CA GLU A 410 -20.32 -26.16 5.93
C GLU A 410 -19.85 -25.32 7.12
N PHE A 411 -20.80 -24.75 7.86
CA PHE A 411 -20.55 -23.97 9.07
C PHE A 411 -21.29 -24.56 10.28
N LYS A 412 -20.60 -24.66 11.42
CA LYS A 412 -21.18 -25.02 12.73
C LYS A 412 -20.90 -23.93 13.74
N THR A 413 -21.93 -23.14 14.05
CA THR A 413 -21.93 -22.10 15.08
C THR A 413 -22.20 -22.68 16.48
N ASN A 414 -21.93 -21.90 17.52
CA ASN A 414 -22.09 -22.31 18.93
C ASN A 414 -21.29 -23.56 19.29
N VAL A 415 -20.11 -23.74 18.69
CA VAL A 415 -19.21 -24.86 18.99
C VAL A 415 -17.84 -24.31 19.37
N HIS A 416 -17.55 -24.29 20.67
CA HIS A 416 -16.24 -23.92 21.20
C HIS A 416 -15.34 -25.15 21.26
N VAL A 417 -14.55 -25.36 20.21
CA VAL A 417 -13.55 -26.44 20.18
C VAL A 417 -12.53 -26.25 21.31
N GLY A 418 -12.23 -27.31 22.05
CA GLY A 418 -11.45 -27.30 23.28
C GLY A 418 -12.27 -27.05 24.55
N LYS A 419 -13.58 -26.82 24.42
CA LYS A 419 -14.51 -26.68 25.55
C LYS A 419 -15.76 -27.56 25.39
N ASP A 420 -16.48 -27.38 24.29
CA ASP A 420 -17.72 -28.13 24.00
C ASP A 420 -17.43 -29.46 23.31
N ILE A 421 -16.42 -29.48 22.44
CA ILE A 421 -15.88 -30.70 21.81
C ILE A 421 -14.36 -30.73 21.96
N LYS A 422 -13.80 -31.93 22.10
CA LYS A 422 -12.36 -32.13 22.19
C LYS A 422 -11.68 -31.88 20.85
N ALA A 423 -10.61 -31.08 20.83
CA ALA A 423 -9.83 -30.82 19.63
C ALA A 423 -9.21 -32.10 19.04
N GLU A 424 -8.86 -33.08 19.89
CA GLU A 424 -8.33 -34.38 19.46
C GLU A 424 -9.29 -35.15 18.54
N MET A 425 -10.60 -35.01 18.74
CA MET A 425 -11.60 -35.68 17.89
C MET A 425 -11.48 -35.21 16.43
N LEU A 426 -11.13 -33.95 16.21
CA LEU A 426 -10.94 -33.41 14.87
C LEU A 426 -9.76 -34.06 14.13
N LEU A 427 -8.75 -34.56 14.85
CA LEU A 427 -7.63 -35.27 14.23
C LEU A 427 -8.00 -36.67 13.73
N ASN A 428 -9.03 -37.27 14.32
CA ASN A 428 -9.55 -38.57 13.92
C ASN A 428 -10.52 -38.44 12.75
N ASP A 429 -11.36 -37.41 12.76
CA ASP A 429 -12.47 -37.25 11.81
C ASP A 429 -12.06 -36.50 10.52
N PHE A 430 -10.93 -35.78 10.54
CA PHE A 430 -10.47 -34.96 9.43
C PHE A 430 -9.04 -35.32 8.99
N ASP A 431 -8.77 -35.13 7.70
CA ASP A 431 -7.43 -35.35 7.15
C ASP A 431 -6.46 -34.23 7.57
N ALA A 432 -6.97 -33.01 7.75
CA ALA A 432 -6.22 -31.85 8.24
C ALA A 432 -7.09 -30.94 9.11
N VAL A 433 -6.43 -30.23 10.04
CA VAL A 433 -7.06 -29.24 10.93
C VAL A 433 -6.33 -27.91 10.82
N LEU A 434 -7.06 -26.83 10.63
CA LEU A 434 -6.53 -25.46 10.60
C LEU A 434 -7.08 -24.64 11.78
N ILE A 435 -6.18 -24.06 12.56
CA ILE A 435 -6.51 -23.20 13.70
C ILE A 435 -6.43 -21.73 13.27
N THR A 436 -7.57 -21.03 13.35
CA THR A 436 -7.75 -19.61 13.00
C THR A 436 -8.58 -18.86 14.05
N THR A 437 -8.36 -19.18 15.32
CA THR A 437 -9.14 -18.69 16.49
C THR A 437 -8.91 -17.22 16.83
N GLY A 438 -7.91 -16.60 16.22
CA GLY A 438 -7.56 -15.20 16.45
C GLY A 438 -6.82 -14.95 17.78
N SER A 439 -6.64 -13.67 18.13
CA SER A 439 -5.99 -13.25 19.38
C SER A 439 -7.02 -12.53 20.27
N THR A 440 -7.79 -13.34 20.99
CA THR A 440 -8.99 -12.90 21.72
C THR A 440 -8.70 -12.46 23.15
N TRP A 441 -7.47 -12.69 23.63
CA TRP A 441 -7.05 -12.23 24.94
C TRP A 441 -6.75 -10.73 24.89
N PRO A 442 -7.48 -9.89 25.65
CA PRO A 442 -7.24 -8.46 25.63
C PRO A 442 -5.90 -8.12 26.30
N ARG A 443 -5.34 -6.97 25.92
CA ARG A 443 -4.18 -6.41 26.61
C ARG A 443 -4.67 -5.63 27.83
N ASP A 444 -4.28 -6.08 29.00
CA ASP A 444 -4.70 -5.46 30.24
C ASP A 444 -3.74 -4.37 30.71
N LEU A 445 -4.28 -3.39 31.43
CA LEU A 445 -3.53 -2.36 32.13
C LEU A 445 -3.66 -2.63 33.64
N PRO A 446 -2.75 -3.44 34.24
CA PRO A 446 -2.84 -3.84 35.64
C PRO A 446 -2.41 -2.69 36.57
N LEU A 447 -3.18 -1.61 36.56
CA LEU A 447 -2.98 -0.41 37.35
C LEU A 447 -3.85 -0.44 38.61
N ALA A 448 -3.54 0.44 39.57
CA ALA A 448 -4.34 0.56 40.79
C ALA A 448 -5.82 0.82 40.44
N ASN A 449 -6.71 0.13 41.16
CA ASN A 449 -8.17 0.19 41.00
C ASN A 449 -8.69 -0.29 39.63
N ARG A 450 -7.95 -1.16 38.92
CA ARG A 450 -8.38 -1.76 37.64
C ARG A 450 -9.72 -2.53 37.71
N ASN A 451 -10.14 -2.96 38.91
CA ASN A 451 -11.37 -3.73 39.12
C ASN A 451 -12.63 -2.88 39.34
N LEU A 452 -12.54 -1.55 39.23
CA LEU A 452 -13.71 -0.67 39.38
C LEU A 452 -14.77 -0.93 38.29
N ASN A 453 -16.04 -0.75 38.65
CA ASN A 453 -17.16 -0.80 37.71
C ASN A 453 -17.03 0.33 36.68
N GLY A 454 -17.31 0.02 35.41
CA GLY A 454 -17.22 0.96 34.29
C GLY A 454 -15.91 0.90 33.50
N ILE A 455 -14.95 0.06 33.90
CA ILE A 455 -13.74 -0.23 33.12
C ILE A 455 -13.98 -1.47 32.27
N HIS A 456 -14.06 -1.30 30.95
CA HIS A 456 -14.34 -2.38 30.00
C HIS A 456 -13.22 -2.54 28.99
N PHE A 457 -13.02 -3.77 28.50
CA PHE A 457 -12.16 -3.99 27.35
C PHE A 457 -12.87 -3.52 26.06
N ALA A 458 -12.09 -3.03 25.09
CA ALA A 458 -12.65 -2.52 23.84
C ALA A 458 -13.50 -3.57 23.09
N MET A 459 -13.01 -4.80 23.00
CA MET A 459 -13.75 -5.89 22.32
C MET A 459 -15.03 -6.28 23.07
N GLU A 460 -15.03 -6.23 24.40
CA GLU A 460 -16.23 -6.47 25.21
C GLU A 460 -17.31 -5.41 24.91
N PHE A 461 -16.92 -4.14 24.89
CA PHE A 461 -17.79 -3.01 24.58
C PHE A 461 -18.38 -3.09 23.15
N LEU A 462 -17.51 -3.32 22.16
CA LEU A 462 -17.92 -3.38 20.76
C LEU A 462 -18.79 -4.62 20.49
N GLU A 463 -18.41 -5.79 20.99
CA GLU A 463 -19.19 -7.02 20.82
C GLU A 463 -20.58 -6.90 21.47
N ALA A 464 -20.67 -6.34 22.68
CA ALA A 464 -21.93 -6.08 23.36
C ALA A 464 -22.85 -5.18 22.52
N GLN A 465 -22.32 -4.09 21.94
CA GLN A 465 -23.09 -3.23 21.06
C GLN A 465 -23.57 -3.97 19.82
N GLN A 466 -22.70 -4.71 19.15
CA GLN A 466 -23.02 -5.39 17.90
C GLN A 466 -24.06 -6.49 18.10
N LYS A 467 -23.94 -7.29 19.17
CA LYS A 467 -24.96 -8.29 19.54
C LYS A 467 -26.31 -7.63 19.81
N SER A 468 -26.32 -6.55 20.58
CA SER A 468 -27.54 -5.85 20.96
C SER A 468 -28.25 -5.22 19.76
N GLN A 469 -27.47 -4.65 18.83
CA GLN A 469 -28.00 -4.10 17.57
C GLN A 469 -28.65 -5.18 16.69
N LEU A 470 -28.06 -6.37 16.59
CA LEU A 470 -28.59 -7.45 15.76
C LEU A 470 -29.92 -8.03 16.26
N ILE A 471 -30.18 -7.93 17.57
CA ILE A 471 -31.42 -8.42 18.21
C ILE A 471 -32.40 -7.27 18.53
N GLY A 472 -32.04 -6.02 18.27
CA GLY A 472 -32.87 -4.85 18.54
C GLY A 472 -33.01 -4.49 20.03
N ASN A 473 -32.06 -4.87 20.88
CA ASN A 473 -32.09 -4.62 22.32
C ASN A 473 -31.14 -3.49 22.75
N ASN A 474 -31.32 -3.01 23.99
CA ASN A 474 -30.36 -2.12 24.63
C ASN A 474 -29.04 -2.86 24.91
N THR A 475 -27.92 -2.16 24.68
CA THR A 475 -26.59 -2.68 25.02
C THR A 475 -26.38 -2.79 26.53
N PRO A 476 -25.80 -3.88 27.04
CA PRO A 476 -25.47 -4.02 28.46
C PRO A 476 -24.37 -3.04 28.89
N ILE A 477 -23.54 -2.57 27.97
CA ILE A 477 -22.51 -1.57 28.20
C ILE A 477 -22.86 -0.32 27.40
N SER A 478 -23.36 0.70 28.10
CA SER A 478 -23.82 1.95 27.49
C SER A 478 -22.93 3.14 27.87
N ALA A 479 -22.56 3.92 26.87
CA ALA A 479 -21.88 5.21 26.98
C ALA A 479 -22.85 6.40 27.10
N LYS A 480 -24.17 6.17 27.01
CA LYS A 480 -25.18 7.23 27.00
C LYS A 480 -25.05 8.14 28.24
N ASP A 481 -25.01 9.45 27.99
CA ASP A 481 -24.92 10.51 29.01
C ASP A 481 -23.66 10.43 29.91
N LYS A 482 -22.64 9.65 29.52
CA LYS A 482 -21.38 9.48 30.27
C LYS A 482 -20.22 10.25 29.65
N ASP A 483 -19.25 10.58 30.49
CA ASP A 483 -17.92 11.05 30.09
C ASP A 483 -17.04 9.83 29.80
N VAL A 484 -16.66 9.62 28.54
CA VAL A 484 -15.99 8.39 28.08
C VAL A 484 -14.51 8.63 27.81
N ILE A 485 -13.67 7.76 28.38
CA ILE A 485 -12.22 7.74 28.14
C ILE A 485 -11.86 6.45 27.41
N ILE A 486 -11.22 6.58 26.25
CA ILE A 486 -10.67 5.46 25.46
C ILE A 486 -9.15 5.46 25.64
N ILE A 487 -8.58 4.33 26.05
CA ILE A 487 -7.13 4.18 26.20
C ILE A 487 -6.59 3.39 25.00
N GLY A 488 -5.85 4.06 24.12
CA GLY A 488 -5.26 3.51 22.90
C GLY A 488 -5.75 4.18 21.61
N GLY A 489 -4.84 4.49 20.68
CA GLY A 489 -5.14 5.23 19.44
C GLY A 489 -5.16 4.41 18.15
N GLY A 490 -5.32 3.09 18.23
CA GLY A 490 -5.47 2.22 17.05
C GLY A 490 -6.89 2.21 16.45
N ASP A 491 -7.10 1.41 15.41
CA ASP A 491 -8.40 1.29 14.72
C ASP A 491 -9.54 0.90 15.67
N THR A 492 -9.29 -0.02 16.61
CA THR A 492 -10.26 -0.41 17.65
C THR A 492 -10.64 0.78 18.54
N GLY A 493 -9.68 1.66 18.85
CA GLY A 493 -9.94 2.87 19.63
C GLY A 493 -10.85 3.83 18.87
N CYS A 494 -10.60 4.02 17.57
CA CYS A 494 -11.47 4.83 16.70
C CYS A 494 -12.90 4.26 16.62
N ASP A 495 -13.01 2.93 16.56
CA ASP A 495 -14.29 2.24 16.55
C ASP A 495 -15.05 2.42 17.89
N CYS A 496 -14.35 2.41 19.03
CA CYS A 496 -14.93 2.75 20.34
C CYS A 496 -15.39 4.22 20.42
N ILE A 497 -14.62 5.15 19.86
CA ILE A 497 -14.96 6.58 19.78
C ILE A 497 -16.28 6.76 19.03
N ALA A 498 -16.36 6.22 17.80
CA ALA A 498 -17.52 6.37 16.94
C ALA A 498 -18.78 5.67 17.49
N THR A 499 -18.60 4.54 18.18
CA THR A 499 -19.67 3.80 18.86
C THR A 499 -20.20 4.58 20.06
N SER A 500 -19.30 5.12 20.89
CA SER A 500 -19.67 5.93 22.08
C SER A 500 -20.45 7.19 21.66
N LEU A 501 -20.04 7.82 20.56
CA LEU A 501 -20.72 9.00 20.00
C LEU A 501 -22.18 8.71 19.66
N ARG A 502 -22.43 7.58 18.98
CA ARG A 502 -23.76 7.13 18.55
C ARG A 502 -24.63 6.64 19.70
N GLN A 503 -24.02 6.09 20.75
CA GLN A 503 -24.73 5.75 21.99
C GLN A 503 -25.15 7.00 22.79
N GLY A 504 -24.65 8.18 22.44
CA GLY A 504 -25.00 9.43 23.11
C GLY A 504 -24.08 9.79 24.28
N ALA A 505 -22.79 9.46 24.19
CA ALA A 505 -21.80 9.94 25.15
C ALA A 505 -21.84 11.48 25.29
N LYS A 506 -21.68 11.96 26.52
CA LYS A 506 -21.64 13.38 26.87
C LYS A 506 -20.33 14.01 26.42
N THR A 507 -19.22 13.35 26.72
CA THR A 507 -17.88 13.69 26.23
C THR A 507 -17.10 12.45 25.84
N ILE A 508 -16.13 12.61 24.94
CA ILE A 508 -15.28 11.52 24.47
C ILE A 508 -13.83 12.02 24.40
N THR A 509 -12.95 11.36 25.14
CA THR A 509 -11.51 11.60 25.12
C THR A 509 -10.77 10.30 24.85
N SER A 510 -9.72 10.35 24.04
CA SER A 510 -8.85 9.21 23.75
C SER A 510 -7.41 9.52 24.14
N PHE A 511 -6.71 8.58 24.78
CA PHE A 511 -5.28 8.73 25.09
C PHE A 511 -4.44 7.97 24.06
N GLU A 512 -3.50 8.69 23.45
CA GLU A 512 -2.46 8.15 22.59
C GLU A 512 -1.12 8.33 23.31
N ILE A 513 -0.41 7.21 23.50
CA ILE A 513 0.87 7.23 24.20
C ILE A 513 1.93 7.91 23.34
N LEU A 514 1.85 7.78 22.01
CA LEU A 514 2.83 8.34 21.08
C LEU A 514 2.65 9.86 20.88
N PRO A 515 3.70 10.56 20.41
CA PRO A 515 3.58 11.92 19.91
C PRO A 515 2.67 12.03 18.69
N GLU A 516 2.14 13.23 18.46
CA GLU A 516 1.37 13.53 17.25
C GLU A 516 2.25 13.29 16.01
N PRO A 517 1.81 12.42 15.07
CA PRO A 517 2.58 12.19 13.85
C PRO A 517 2.64 13.44 12.96
N PRO A 518 3.69 13.61 12.13
CA PRO A 518 3.81 14.77 11.24
C PRO A 518 2.78 14.73 10.09
N ALA A 519 2.44 15.90 9.51
CA ALA A 519 1.49 15.99 8.39
C ALA A 519 1.99 15.31 7.09
N LYS A 520 3.30 15.21 6.90
CA LYS A 520 3.95 14.56 5.74
C LYS A 520 4.99 13.57 6.24
N ARG A 521 5.36 12.61 5.38
CA ARG A 521 6.41 11.62 5.70
C ARG A 521 7.69 12.34 6.12
N ALA A 522 8.21 12.01 7.30
CA ALA A 522 9.49 12.50 7.78
C ALA A 522 10.65 11.79 7.05
N TYR A 523 11.84 12.40 7.08
CA TYR A 523 13.05 11.86 6.44
C TYR A 523 13.44 10.46 6.98
N ASP A 524 13.16 10.19 8.26
CA ASP A 524 13.41 8.90 8.91
C ASP A 524 12.30 7.86 8.67
N ASN A 525 11.36 8.13 7.76
CA ASN A 525 10.32 7.20 7.32
C ASN A 525 10.25 7.13 5.77
N PRO A 526 11.29 6.58 5.13
CA PRO A 526 11.39 6.54 3.68
C PRO A 526 10.31 5.65 3.05
N TRP A 527 9.89 5.99 1.84
CA TRP A 527 9.12 5.08 0.99
C TRP A 527 9.97 3.82 0.68
N PRO A 528 9.38 2.60 0.59
CA PRO A 528 7.96 2.26 0.63
C PRO A 528 7.44 1.87 2.02
N GLN A 529 8.13 2.26 3.12
CA GLN A 529 7.66 1.94 4.47
C GLN A 529 6.26 2.52 4.74
N TRP A 530 5.55 1.95 5.72
CA TRP A 530 4.27 2.49 6.16
C TRP A 530 4.39 3.98 6.54
N PRO A 531 3.52 4.88 6.02
CA PRO A 531 3.59 6.30 6.33
C PRO A 531 3.17 6.55 7.78
N ARG A 532 4.13 7.00 8.59
CA ARG A 532 3.95 7.53 9.94
C ARG A 532 3.56 9.01 9.84
N VAL A 533 2.34 9.27 9.38
CA VAL A 533 1.80 10.61 9.18
C VAL A 533 0.49 10.78 9.94
N PHE A 534 0.11 12.02 10.23
CA PHE A 534 -1.14 12.34 10.90
C PHE A 534 -2.31 11.88 10.04
N ARG A 535 -3.24 11.14 10.66
CA ARG A 535 -4.47 10.68 10.00
C ARG A 535 -5.66 10.98 10.88
N VAL A 536 -6.71 11.46 10.24
CA VAL A 536 -8.05 11.56 10.79
C VAL A 536 -8.84 10.41 10.19
N ASP A 537 -9.52 9.65 11.04
CA ASP A 537 -10.41 8.57 10.60
C ASP A 537 -11.83 8.94 11.06
N TYR A 538 -12.83 8.19 10.60
CA TYR A 538 -14.24 8.57 10.69
C TYR A 538 -14.68 8.98 12.11
N GLY A 539 -14.32 8.21 13.15
CA GLY A 539 -14.69 8.53 14.52
C GLY A 539 -14.02 9.79 15.07
N HIS A 540 -12.78 10.07 14.66
CA HIS A 540 -12.08 11.31 15.04
C HIS A 540 -12.78 12.53 14.43
N GLU A 541 -13.14 12.43 13.15
CA GLU A 541 -13.83 13.49 12.41
C GLU A 541 -15.22 13.77 12.97
N GLU A 542 -16.01 12.72 13.22
CA GLU A 542 -17.37 12.83 13.77
C GLU A 542 -17.36 13.53 15.15
N VAL A 543 -16.44 13.13 16.04
CA VAL A 543 -16.30 13.81 17.35
C VAL A 543 -15.88 15.26 17.18
N LYS A 544 -14.91 15.55 16.31
CA LYS A 544 -14.48 16.93 16.05
C LYS A 544 -15.62 17.81 15.56
N VAL A 545 -16.50 17.26 14.72
CA VAL A 545 -17.68 17.97 14.22
C VAL A 545 -18.74 18.18 15.31
N LYS A 546 -18.97 17.20 16.19
CA LYS A 546 -19.98 17.31 17.26
C LYS A 546 -19.51 18.19 18.43
N HIS A 547 -18.26 18.03 18.84
CA HIS A 547 -17.73 18.62 20.09
C HIS A 547 -16.72 19.75 19.84
N GLY A 548 -16.38 20.04 18.58
CA GLY A 548 -15.54 21.18 18.20
C GLY A 548 -14.02 20.95 18.33
N HIS A 549 -13.58 19.76 18.78
CA HIS A 549 -12.16 19.44 18.96
C HIS A 549 -11.86 17.96 18.68
N ASP A 550 -10.60 17.66 18.35
CA ASP A 550 -10.13 16.27 18.23
C ASP A 550 -10.22 15.57 19.60
N PRO A 551 -10.70 14.31 19.68
CA PRO A 551 -10.80 13.60 20.96
C PRO A 551 -9.44 13.16 21.51
N ARG A 552 -8.38 13.12 20.69
CA ARG A 552 -7.10 12.53 21.08
C ARG A 552 -6.26 13.47 21.92
N LYS A 553 -5.67 12.93 22.98
CA LYS A 553 -4.59 13.52 23.77
C LYS A 553 -3.34 12.68 23.55
N TYR A 554 -2.35 13.29 22.90
CA TYR A 554 -1.07 12.66 22.60
C TYR A 554 -0.16 12.66 23.83
N VAL A 555 0.89 11.83 23.78
CA VAL A 555 1.94 11.82 24.80
C VAL A 555 1.38 11.51 26.20
N THR A 556 0.26 10.78 26.28
CA THR A 556 -0.51 10.61 27.53
C THR A 556 -0.66 9.14 27.87
N THR A 557 -0.27 8.73 29.08
CA THR A 557 -0.52 7.38 29.60
C THR A 557 -1.28 7.41 30.92
N THR A 558 -1.97 6.32 31.21
CA THR A 558 -2.75 6.14 32.45
C THR A 558 -1.83 5.65 33.57
N LYS A 559 -1.93 6.28 34.75
CA LYS A 559 -1.17 5.91 35.95
C LYS A 559 -2.02 5.11 36.94
N GLU A 560 -3.24 5.55 37.19
CA GLU A 560 -4.19 4.88 38.09
C GLU A 560 -5.64 5.26 37.76
N PHE A 561 -6.57 4.37 38.14
CA PHE A 561 -8.00 4.62 38.07
C PHE A 561 -8.49 5.18 39.41
N VAL A 562 -9.46 6.08 39.39
CA VAL A 562 -10.04 6.70 40.57
C VAL A 562 -11.50 6.27 40.70
N GLY A 563 -11.86 5.74 41.87
CA GLY A 563 -13.20 5.23 42.15
C GLY A 563 -13.93 6.00 43.24
N ASP A 564 -15.26 5.89 43.25
CA ASP A 564 -16.11 6.32 44.36
C ASP A 564 -16.24 5.24 45.45
N SER A 565 -16.96 5.58 46.53
CA SER A 565 -17.27 4.65 47.63
C SER A 565 -18.16 3.48 47.23
N SER A 566 -18.84 3.56 46.08
CA SER A 566 -19.70 2.52 45.53
C SER A 566 -18.96 1.59 44.55
N GLY A 567 -17.65 1.80 44.36
CA GLY A 567 -16.81 0.99 43.49
C GLY A 567 -16.93 1.32 41.99
N ASN A 568 -17.48 2.49 41.64
CA ASN A 568 -17.57 2.95 40.25
C ASN A 568 -16.41 3.87 39.90
N ILE A 569 -15.94 3.82 38.66
CA ILE A 569 -14.95 4.76 38.15
C ILE A 569 -15.52 6.19 38.08
N VAL A 570 -14.77 7.15 38.60
CA VAL A 570 -15.09 8.59 38.53
C VAL A 570 -14.00 9.40 37.81
N GLY A 571 -12.83 8.80 37.57
CA GLY A 571 -11.75 9.48 36.87
C GLY A 571 -10.53 8.61 36.61
N VAL A 572 -9.55 9.19 35.91
CA VAL A 572 -8.29 8.56 35.56
C VAL A 572 -7.17 9.57 35.78
N ASN A 573 -6.15 9.20 36.55
CA ASN A 573 -4.94 10.02 36.70
C ASN A 573 -3.95 9.64 35.60
N THR A 574 -3.51 10.65 34.85
CA THR A 574 -2.61 10.49 33.71
C THR A 574 -1.27 11.16 33.95
N ILE A 575 -0.24 10.71 33.23
CA ILE A 575 1.06 11.39 33.13
C ILE A 575 1.42 11.61 31.67
N LEU A 576 2.24 12.63 31.43
CA LEU A 576 2.84 12.83 30.12
C LEU A 576 4.07 11.92 29.97
N VAL A 577 4.22 11.30 28.80
CA VAL A 577 5.30 10.35 28.51
C VAL A 577 6.28 10.95 27.52
N ASP A 578 7.49 11.27 27.96
CA ASP A 578 8.55 11.60 27.01
C ASP A 578 9.18 10.31 26.46
N TRP A 579 9.09 10.14 25.14
CA TRP A 579 9.60 8.97 24.47
C TRP A 579 11.01 9.25 23.94
N THR A 580 12.02 8.55 24.47
CA THR A 580 13.39 8.55 23.92
C THR A 580 13.65 7.31 23.07
N LYS A 581 14.21 7.50 21.87
CA LYS A 581 14.52 6.38 20.94
C LYS A 581 15.70 5.57 21.50
N GLY A 582 15.58 4.24 21.53
CA GLY A 582 16.70 3.38 21.90
C GLY A 582 17.85 3.40 20.86
N PRO A 583 18.99 2.74 21.14
CA PRO A 583 20.18 2.75 20.28
C PRO A 583 19.97 2.26 18.83
N LYS A 584 18.88 1.51 18.59
CA LYS A 584 18.46 1.00 17.27
C LYS A 584 17.26 1.76 16.66
N GLY A 585 16.84 2.87 17.27
CA GLY A 585 15.68 3.65 16.84
C GLY A 585 14.32 3.09 17.26
N GLU A 586 14.32 2.08 18.13
CA GLU A 586 13.12 1.35 18.55
C GLU A 586 12.50 1.98 19.80
N TRP A 587 11.17 2.04 19.83
CA TRP A 587 10.41 2.37 21.03
C TRP A 587 10.31 1.11 21.89
N ILE A 588 10.90 1.13 23.08
CA ILE A 588 10.95 -0.06 23.95
C ILE A 588 9.64 -0.14 24.74
N MET A 589 8.77 -1.08 24.37
CA MET A 589 7.67 -1.54 25.20
C MET A 589 7.82 -3.05 25.39
N LYS A 590 7.84 -3.50 26.66
CA LYS A 590 7.92 -4.92 26.99
C LYS A 590 6.51 -5.45 27.19
N GLU A 591 6.04 -6.29 26.28
CA GLU A 591 4.68 -6.83 26.30
C GLU A 591 4.72 -8.38 26.34
N ILE A 592 3.83 -8.99 27.13
CA ILE A 592 3.50 -10.41 27.00
C ILE A 592 1.97 -10.51 26.91
N SER A 593 1.45 -10.78 25.71
CA SER A 593 0.08 -11.23 25.43
C SER A 593 0.10 -12.13 24.20
N GLY A 594 -0.76 -13.16 24.20
CA GLY A 594 -0.82 -14.22 23.20
C GLY A 594 -2.24 -14.75 23.01
N PRO A 595 -2.48 -15.56 21.97
CA PRO A 595 -3.79 -16.15 21.66
C PRO A 595 -4.30 -17.13 22.73
N GLU A 596 -5.57 -17.51 22.58
CA GLU A 596 -6.21 -18.53 23.41
C GLU A 596 -5.42 -19.85 23.40
N LYS A 597 -5.13 -20.37 24.59
CA LYS A 597 -4.22 -21.53 24.77
C LYS A 597 -4.93 -22.87 24.85
N THR A 598 -6.26 -22.90 24.97
CA THR A 598 -7.04 -24.13 25.18
C THR A 598 -6.80 -25.17 24.09
N VAL A 599 -7.04 -24.81 22.82
CA VAL A 599 -6.85 -25.71 21.67
C VAL A 599 -5.37 -26.08 21.46
N PRO A 600 -4.41 -25.13 21.48
CA PRO A 600 -2.99 -25.48 21.39
C PRO A 600 -2.51 -26.43 22.49
N ASN A 601 -2.97 -26.23 23.74
CA ASN A 601 -2.59 -27.08 24.86
C ASN A 601 -3.17 -28.48 24.72
N GLU A 602 -4.45 -28.61 24.34
CA GLU A 602 -5.09 -29.91 24.14
C GLU A 602 -4.38 -30.71 23.02
N LEU A 603 -3.94 -30.03 21.96
CA LEU A 603 -3.23 -30.63 20.85
C LEU A 603 -1.70 -30.75 21.06
N ASN A 604 -1.19 -30.37 22.25
CA ASN A 604 0.23 -30.36 22.59
C ASN A 604 1.11 -29.61 21.58
N LEU A 605 0.66 -28.43 21.13
CA LEU A 605 1.36 -27.60 20.15
C LEU A 605 2.43 -26.72 20.81
N GLU A 606 3.56 -26.54 20.13
CA GLU A 606 4.57 -25.58 20.55
C GLU A 606 4.07 -24.12 20.40
N LEU A 607 4.40 -23.28 21.37
CA LEU A 607 4.12 -21.84 21.35
C LEU A 607 5.43 -21.03 21.27
N ASP A 608 5.39 -19.85 20.66
CA ASP A 608 6.49 -18.90 20.66
C ASP A 608 6.59 -18.12 21.99
N ASN A 609 7.62 -17.26 22.11
CA ASN A 609 7.85 -16.45 23.32
C ASN A 609 6.73 -15.43 23.60
N ARG A 610 5.87 -15.16 22.61
CA ARG A 610 4.69 -14.29 22.73
C ARG A 610 3.42 -15.11 23.00
N GLY A 611 3.54 -16.43 23.10
CA GLY A 611 2.42 -17.35 23.31
C GLY A 611 1.61 -17.65 22.04
N ASN A 612 2.07 -17.23 20.85
CA ASN A 612 1.43 -17.60 19.59
C ASN A 612 1.75 -19.03 19.20
N ILE A 613 0.89 -19.67 18.39
CA ILE A 613 1.17 -21.01 17.86
C ILE A 613 2.40 -20.93 16.96
N LYS A 614 3.44 -21.69 17.32
CA LYS A 614 4.70 -21.72 16.61
C LYS A 614 4.56 -22.54 15.33
N ASN A 615 5.06 -21.99 14.22
CA ASN A 615 5.22 -22.75 13.00
C ASN A 615 6.50 -23.60 13.09
N CYS A 616 6.36 -24.91 12.87
CA CYS A 616 7.46 -25.87 12.93
C CYS A 616 7.69 -26.57 11.57
N ILE A 617 6.67 -26.64 10.71
CA ILE A 617 6.73 -27.32 9.40
C ILE A 617 6.28 -26.36 8.30
N GLY A 618 7.18 -26.00 7.41
CA GLY A 618 6.92 -24.96 6.41
C GLY A 618 6.55 -23.62 7.07
N ASN A 619 5.60 -22.89 6.47
CA ASN A 619 5.22 -21.57 6.94
C ASN A 619 4.05 -21.57 7.93
N TYR A 620 3.15 -22.56 7.82
CA TYR A 620 1.89 -22.62 8.59
C TYR A 620 1.67 -23.94 9.35
N GLY A 621 2.49 -24.96 9.11
CA GLY A 621 2.40 -26.24 9.81
C GLY A 621 2.97 -26.14 11.23
N THR A 622 2.32 -26.81 12.18
CA THR A 622 2.69 -26.80 13.60
C THR A 622 3.60 -27.98 13.95
N SER A 623 3.87 -28.22 15.24
CA SER A 623 4.56 -29.43 15.71
C SER A 623 3.80 -30.72 15.39
N ASN A 624 2.48 -30.66 15.15
CA ASN A 624 1.68 -31.78 14.67
C ASN A 624 1.49 -31.70 13.15
N LYS A 625 1.85 -32.77 12.42
CA LYS A 625 1.86 -32.84 10.95
C LYS A 625 0.49 -32.64 10.29
N LYS A 626 -0.61 -32.92 10.99
CA LYS A 626 -1.99 -32.72 10.51
C LYS A 626 -2.56 -31.34 10.85
N VAL A 627 -1.85 -30.55 11.67
CA VAL A 627 -2.36 -29.31 12.25
C VAL A 627 -1.60 -28.11 11.74
N PHE A 628 -2.35 -27.12 11.29
CA PHE A 628 -1.87 -25.86 10.75
C PHE A 628 -2.44 -24.70 11.57
N ALA A 629 -1.76 -23.56 11.57
CA ALA A 629 -2.23 -22.34 12.23
C ALA A 629 -2.02 -21.12 11.33
N ALA A 630 -2.97 -20.18 11.33
CA ALA A 630 -2.92 -18.99 10.49
C ALA A 630 -3.68 -17.81 11.10
N GLY A 631 -3.29 -16.59 10.70
CA GLY A 631 -3.91 -15.36 11.19
C GLY A 631 -3.44 -15.01 12.61
N ASP A 632 -4.27 -14.29 13.36
CA ASP A 632 -3.82 -13.65 14.60
C ASP A 632 -3.41 -14.66 15.70
N CYS A 633 -3.86 -15.90 15.68
CA CYS A 633 -3.39 -16.93 16.63
C CYS A 633 -1.97 -17.45 16.35
N ARG A 634 -1.40 -17.10 15.19
CA ARG A 634 -0.03 -17.43 14.79
C ARG A 634 0.84 -16.18 14.74
N ARG A 635 0.31 -15.07 14.21
CA ARG A 635 1.03 -13.80 14.00
C ARG A 635 0.98 -12.86 15.22
N GLY A 636 -0.06 -12.98 16.04
CA GLY A 636 -0.55 -11.92 16.92
C GLY A 636 -1.49 -10.95 16.18
N GLN A 637 -2.15 -10.08 16.93
CA GLN A 637 -3.13 -9.10 16.43
C GLN A 637 -2.58 -8.33 15.21
N SER A 638 -3.32 -8.36 14.11
CA SER A 638 -2.91 -7.74 12.86
C SER A 638 -4.08 -7.23 12.02
N LEU A 639 -3.79 -6.77 10.80
CA LEU A 639 -4.81 -6.28 9.88
C LEU A 639 -5.62 -7.44 9.29
N VAL A 640 -6.90 -7.21 9.02
CA VAL A 640 -7.80 -8.15 8.31
C VAL A 640 -7.14 -8.73 7.06
N VAL A 641 -6.44 -7.89 6.29
CA VAL A 641 -5.78 -8.32 5.06
C VAL A 641 -4.63 -9.32 5.28
N TRP A 642 -3.93 -9.23 6.41
CA TRP A 642 -2.91 -10.22 6.79
C TRP A 642 -3.57 -11.54 7.19
N ALA A 643 -4.65 -11.49 7.95
CA ALA A 643 -5.40 -12.70 8.32
C ALA A 643 -5.89 -13.46 7.07
N ILE A 644 -6.46 -12.76 6.07
CA ILE A 644 -6.84 -13.41 4.81
C ILE A 644 -5.63 -13.99 4.08
N THR A 645 -4.55 -13.22 3.98
CA THR A 645 -3.33 -13.67 3.29
C THR A 645 -2.83 -14.97 3.90
N GLU A 646 -2.71 -15.02 5.23
CA GLU A 646 -2.27 -16.22 5.94
C GLU A 646 -3.26 -17.37 5.77
N GLY A 647 -4.58 -17.13 5.81
CA GLY A 647 -5.59 -18.15 5.54
C GLY A 647 -5.43 -18.78 4.15
N ARG A 648 -5.23 -17.97 3.10
CA ARG A 648 -5.01 -18.46 1.73
C ARG A 648 -3.72 -19.27 1.60
N GLN A 649 -2.65 -18.80 2.22
CA GLN A 649 -1.35 -19.49 2.15
C GLN A 649 -1.32 -20.76 3.00
N ALA A 650 -2.03 -20.78 4.12
CA ALA A 650 -2.25 -21.99 4.90
C ALA A 650 -3.09 -23.02 4.13
N ALA A 651 -4.16 -22.58 3.44
CA ALA A 651 -4.94 -23.43 2.56
C ALA A 651 -4.08 -24.07 1.46
N ARG A 652 -3.19 -23.30 0.83
CA ARG A 652 -2.24 -23.83 -0.15
C ARG A 652 -1.32 -24.89 0.45
N GLN A 653 -0.76 -24.64 1.64
CA GLN A 653 0.11 -25.62 2.31
C GLN A 653 -0.66 -26.88 2.76
N ILE A 654 -1.93 -26.75 3.15
CA ILE A 654 -2.81 -27.87 3.46
C ILE A 654 -3.11 -28.70 2.20
N ASP A 655 -3.41 -28.06 1.08
CA ASP A 655 -3.62 -28.74 -0.21
C ASP A 655 -2.35 -29.50 -0.65
N ASP A 656 -1.17 -28.85 -0.55
CA ASP A 656 0.14 -29.49 -0.78
C ASP A 656 0.29 -30.77 0.07
N TYR A 657 -0.04 -30.67 1.36
CA TYR A 657 0.03 -31.77 2.33
C TYR A 657 -0.96 -32.90 2.01
N LEU A 658 -2.20 -32.57 1.69
CA LEU A 658 -3.27 -33.55 1.48
C LEU A 658 -3.12 -34.33 0.18
N LEU A 659 -2.59 -33.68 -0.87
CA LEU A 659 -2.43 -34.29 -2.18
C LEU A 659 -1.03 -34.88 -2.40
N ASN A 660 -0.08 -34.66 -1.48
CA ASN A 660 1.33 -35.04 -1.60
C ASN A 660 1.95 -34.60 -2.94
N LYS A 661 1.51 -33.45 -3.45
CA LYS A 661 1.99 -32.84 -4.69
C LYS A 661 1.87 -31.35 -4.58
N GLU A 662 2.41 -30.67 -5.57
CA GLU A 662 2.33 -29.24 -5.66
C GLU A 662 0.89 -28.74 -5.92
N SER A 663 0.44 -27.83 -5.06
CA SER A 663 -0.87 -27.21 -5.05
C SER A 663 -1.05 -26.27 -6.24
N ILE A 664 -2.25 -26.33 -6.81
CA ILE A 664 -2.72 -25.41 -7.86
C ILE A 664 -3.25 -24.09 -7.29
N LEU A 665 -3.36 -23.98 -5.95
CA LEU A 665 -3.80 -22.76 -5.31
C LEU A 665 -2.74 -21.65 -5.44
N PRO A 666 -3.16 -20.39 -5.59
CA PRO A 666 -2.26 -19.28 -5.84
C PRO A 666 -1.28 -19.05 -4.66
N GLY A 667 0.01 -19.00 -4.98
CA GLY A 667 1.08 -18.65 -4.04
C GLY A 667 1.29 -17.13 -3.90
N PRO A 668 2.29 -16.70 -3.10
CA PRO A 668 2.67 -15.30 -2.99
C PRO A 668 3.14 -14.77 -4.36
N GLY A 669 2.62 -13.61 -4.78
CA GLY A 669 2.95 -12.99 -6.08
C GLY A 669 1.96 -13.27 -7.20
N GLY A 670 0.92 -14.06 -6.96
CA GLY A 670 -0.29 -14.09 -7.78
C GLY A 670 -0.03 -14.45 -9.25
N ILE A 671 0.33 -15.71 -9.51
CA ILE A 671 -0.02 -16.57 -10.65
C ILE A 671 0.92 -17.78 -10.54
N ARG A 672 0.36 -18.98 -10.50
CA ARG A 672 1.00 -20.12 -11.16
C ARG A 672 0.19 -20.38 -12.41
N GLY A 673 0.80 -20.16 -13.56
CA GLY A 673 0.24 -20.66 -14.80
C GLY A 673 0.09 -22.16 -14.63
N GLY A 674 -1.07 -22.69 -15.00
CA GLY A 674 -1.15 -24.10 -15.33
C GLY A 674 -0.14 -24.34 -16.43
N GLY A 675 0.97 -24.99 -16.08
CA GLY A 675 1.77 -25.70 -17.06
C GLY A 675 1.04 -27.00 -17.32
N ASP A 676 0.18 -26.98 -18.34
CA ASP A 676 0.11 -28.09 -19.27
C ASP A 676 1.05 -27.77 -20.44
#